data_AF-A0A0B2BYK1-F1
#
_entry.id   AF-A0A0B2BYK1-F1
#
_cell.length_a   1.000
_cell.length_b   1.000
_cell.length_c   1.000
_cell.angle_alpha   90.00
_cell.angle_beta   90.00
_cell.angle_gamma   90.00
#
_symmetry.space_group_name_H-M   'P 1'
#
loop_
_entity.id
_entity.type
_entity.pdbx_description
1 polymer ?
#
loop_
_entity_poly.entity_id
_entity_poly.type
_entity_poly.pdbx_seq_one_letter_code
_entity_poly.pdbx_strand_id
1 'polypeptide(L)'
;MNASALLLAPVLALLAVCSPAGAQDTLAGLGHVQGYTGIDFDTRAERYDILVDASRPEDPASGRYRTIHAAYAAAPAGMPGRPTIIGLMPDVYQLNGTEADTGLHITKPDITLLGLTQDRRSVVLADNRGNRQGASNNGFSMMVDADGFSAINLTILNHCNLDYEYPGDSSKNLARRSDVITQAVALQARGDRHVYSHVAFLSRLDTLFNMTERSYFTHSYLEGTDDYLGAPGASVWEDSEINFIEGGGILFAGGTTFIRTRFRATRTMQFYKVPVAPVALIESILPDVPIAWFGWRAPETTSEHSLTWHTKTGAGQPVTIVDSIVGEPRHTIARELTDGQAQAFHPWNLLRWTAEGVDDGWDPAAARASYQGAGPLPFRLQLTEGAIRLRTGEAPAEISARVSPPGSTRHIRWNTASPLVTLSAAEGDSVVVTAANHTDDTQVVPIEVRTDNGFVSRAFVTVDPAYRPAPVLAGAPVIRPDGPQRMRLDYTLGGLDGRTDRSPVTWLACADATCTRPEVVAVSRGDVPLQELAISPGLAGRYIMATVAPRHDLSRPGPAQRSAAVRTVSAEEAAIASADFRSLPDSSVAGRWEGDWRLTGAWSSEAPLDDRSWGLRVGREDSTLLYVGRPSAGDMDVSVVLDTDKLEGQGFSIPGAPQDDGRPRADILFKYDPATRSGYALRFWRSTRSATAVVFQLYRITDGQGTPLGPEDQLTGVLKPQTTIRISVRGGDVTVSGTNTADTETLNLTGTIDPNGYGGAGFYWTASGFGGSAVLRAFEVDYRPDPSTR
;
A
#
# COMPACT_ATOMS: atom_id res chain seq x y z
N MET A 1 -39.49 69.24 -20.33
CA MET A 1 -40.88 69.32 -19.83
C MET A 1 -41.25 67.92 -19.34
N ASN A 2 -41.68 67.85 -18.08
CA ASN A 2 -42.16 66.75 -17.22
C ASN A 2 -42.84 65.57 -17.97
N ALA A 3 -42.86 64.32 -17.50
CA ALA A 3 -42.84 63.81 -16.13
C ALA A 3 -42.41 62.32 -16.06
N SER A 4 -41.98 61.94 -14.86
CA SER A 4 -41.64 60.61 -14.36
C SER A 4 -42.77 59.57 -14.46
N ALA A 5 -42.41 58.30 -14.62
CA ALA A 5 -43.25 57.17 -14.22
C ALA A 5 -42.37 56.09 -13.56
N LEU A 6 -42.48 56.01 -12.22
CA LEU A 6 -42.14 54.83 -11.43
C LEU A 6 -43.12 53.71 -11.81
N LEU A 7 -42.59 52.49 -12.00
CA LEU A 7 -43.40 51.27 -11.95
C LEU A 7 -42.73 50.30 -10.97
N LEU A 8 -43.39 50.12 -9.83
CA LEU A 8 -43.16 49.07 -8.84
C LEU A 8 -43.22 47.70 -9.52
N ALA A 9 -42.18 46.88 -9.34
CA ALA A 9 -42.26 45.44 -9.55
C ALA A 9 -42.67 44.77 -8.23
N PRO A 10 -43.59 43.78 -8.24
CA PRO A 10 -44.07 43.14 -7.02
C PRO A 10 -43.03 42.17 -6.48
N VAL A 11 -42.78 42.27 -5.17
CA VAL A 11 -42.09 41.25 -4.37
C VAL A 11 -42.98 40.01 -4.35
N LEU A 12 -42.67 39.03 -5.21
CA LEU A 12 -43.24 37.70 -5.13
C LEU A 12 -42.52 36.96 -3.99
N ALA A 13 -43.18 36.88 -2.83
CA ALA A 13 -42.76 36.02 -1.75
C ALA A 13 -42.79 34.56 -2.24
N LEU A 14 -41.62 34.01 -2.57
CA LEU A 14 -41.46 32.57 -2.73
C LEU A 14 -41.69 31.95 -1.35
N LEU A 15 -42.87 31.37 -1.16
CA LEU A 15 -43.12 30.38 -0.12
C LEU A 15 -42.06 29.29 -0.29
N ALA A 16 -41.13 29.23 0.66
CA ALA A 16 -40.25 28.09 0.84
C ALA A 16 -41.14 26.88 1.13
N VAL A 17 -41.42 26.09 0.08
CA VAL A 17 -41.91 24.74 0.25
C VAL A 17 -40.76 24.00 0.92
N CYS A 18 -40.89 23.76 2.22
CA CYS A 18 -40.06 22.82 2.94
C CYS A 18 -40.20 21.47 2.22
N SER A 19 -39.20 21.10 1.43
CA SER A 19 -38.95 19.71 1.09
C SER A 19 -38.81 18.94 2.42
N PRO A 20 -39.44 17.77 2.57
CA PRO A 20 -39.21 16.96 3.76
C PRO A 20 -37.73 16.62 3.80
N ALA A 21 -37.07 16.95 4.91
CA ALA A 21 -35.69 16.60 5.19
C ALA A 21 -35.56 15.07 5.10
N GLY A 22 -34.95 14.61 4.01
CA GLY A 22 -34.72 13.19 3.74
C GLY A 22 -33.35 12.80 4.24
N ALA A 23 -33.33 11.79 5.10
CA ALA A 23 -32.15 11.20 5.70
C ALA A 23 -31.00 10.89 4.71
N GLN A 24 -29.85 11.53 4.89
CA GLN A 24 -28.47 11.15 4.53
C GLN A 24 -28.14 9.69 4.93
N ASP A 25 -28.44 8.80 4.01
CA ASP A 25 -27.36 8.08 3.38
C ASP A 25 -27.03 8.83 2.09
N THR A 26 -25.96 8.48 1.39
CA THR A 26 -25.70 8.96 0.03
C THR A 26 -26.77 8.48 -0.99
N LEU A 27 -27.88 7.92 -0.48
CA LEU A 27 -29.14 7.51 -1.10
C LEU A 27 -30.18 8.63 -1.27
N ALA A 28 -29.81 9.91 -1.10
CA ALA A 28 -30.69 11.04 -1.43
C ALA A 28 -31.07 10.99 -2.93
N GLY A 29 -32.34 10.71 -3.22
CA GLY A 29 -32.90 10.65 -4.57
C GLY A 29 -33.33 9.26 -5.07
N LEU A 30 -33.15 8.19 -4.28
CA LEU A 30 -33.55 6.83 -4.67
C LEU A 30 -34.92 6.37 -4.15
N GLY A 31 -35.66 7.21 -3.41
CA GLY A 31 -36.91 6.76 -2.77
C GLY A 31 -36.64 5.69 -1.70
N HIS A 32 -37.63 4.89 -1.32
CA HIS A 32 -37.41 3.73 -0.44
C HIS A 32 -36.37 2.79 -1.05
N VAL A 33 -35.16 2.75 -0.51
CA VAL A 33 -34.11 1.83 -0.98
C VAL A 33 -34.32 0.48 -0.31
N GLN A 34 -35.28 -0.25 -0.87
CA GLN A 34 -35.18 -1.70 -1.07
C GLN A 34 -33.79 -1.97 -1.70
N GLY A 35 -33.11 -3.08 -1.41
CA GLY A 35 -31.73 -3.34 -1.89
C GLY A 35 -31.54 -3.17 -3.41
N TYR A 36 -30.33 -3.36 -3.96
CA TYR A 36 -30.04 -3.25 -5.41
C TYR A 36 -31.12 -3.86 -6.36
N THR A 37 -31.87 -4.86 -5.87
CA THR A 37 -32.97 -5.56 -6.56
C THR A 37 -34.38 -4.98 -6.39
N GLY A 38 -34.61 -3.97 -5.54
CA GLY A 38 -35.96 -3.47 -5.26
C GLY A 38 -36.83 -4.46 -4.47
N ILE A 39 -36.21 -5.33 -3.67
CA ILE A 39 -36.93 -6.34 -2.86
C ILE A 39 -37.34 -5.75 -1.50
N ASP A 40 -38.63 -5.86 -1.18
CA ASP A 40 -39.15 -5.66 0.17
C ASP A 40 -38.64 -6.76 1.10
N PHE A 41 -37.98 -6.37 2.19
CA PHE A 41 -37.41 -7.29 3.18
C PHE A 41 -37.83 -6.88 4.60
N ASP A 42 -38.91 -7.51 5.08
CA ASP A 42 -39.50 -7.26 6.39
C ASP A 42 -39.18 -8.41 7.34
N THR A 43 -38.38 -8.11 8.37
CA THR A 43 -37.94 -9.08 9.38
C THR A 43 -38.62 -8.87 10.74
N ARG A 44 -39.65 -8.02 10.83
CA ARG A 44 -40.32 -7.69 12.11
C ARG A 44 -40.96 -8.90 12.81
N ALA A 45 -41.35 -9.91 12.05
CA ALA A 45 -42.00 -11.13 12.55
C ALA A 45 -41.02 -12.30 12.73
N GLU A 46 -39.74 -12.11 12.43
CA GLU A 46 -38.72 -13.15 12.53
C GLU A 46 -38.44 -13.52 13.98
N ARG A 47 -38.04 -14.78 14.20
CA ARG A 47 -37.78 -15.32 15.53
C ARG A 47 -36.40 -14.89 16.02
N TYR A 48 -36.31 -14.67 17.33
CA TYR A 48 -35.07 -14.35 18.04
C TYR A 48 -35.06 -15.04 19.41
N ASP A 49 -33.87 -15.24 19.96
CA ASP A 49 -33.66 -15.80 21.31
C ASP A 49 -33.53 -14.70 22.36
N ILE A 50 -32.90 -13.59 21.97
CA ILE A 50 -32.61 -12.43 22.83
C ILE A 50 -33.07 -11.17 22.10
N LEU A 51 -33.68 -10.23 22.82
CA LEU A 51 -34.17 -8.96 22.28
C LEU A 51 -33.35 -7.78 22.80
N VAL A 52 -32.99 -6.86 21.93
CA VAL A 52 -32.46 -5.55 22.28
C VAL A 52 -33.47 -4.47 21.91
N ASP A 53 -33.95 -3.74 22.91
CA ASP A 53 -34.91 -2.64 22.74
C ASP A 53 -34.52 -1.50 23.67
N ALA A 54 -33.84 -0.49 23.11
CA ALA A 54 -33.33 0.65 23.88
C ALA A 54 -34.45 1.57 24.40
N SER A 55 -35.65 1.48 23.83
CA SER A 55 -36.84 2.26 24.22
C SER A 55 -37.55 1.71 25.46
N ARG A 56 -37.23 0.47 25.87
CA ARG A 56 -37.88 -0.21 27.00
C ARG A 56 -36.92 -0.44 28.16
N PRO A 57 -37.45 -0.59 29.38
CA PRO A 57 -36.65 -1.06 30.51
C PRO A 57 -36.07 -2.45 30.25
N GLU A 58 -34.85 -2.65 30.73
CA GLU A 58 -34.17 -3.94 30.70
C GLU A 58 -34.94 -4.97 31.52
N ASP A 59 -34.98 -6.21 31.03
CA ASP A 59 -35.59 -7.35 31.71
C ASP A 59 -34.86 -8.64 31.30
N PRO A 60 -33.68 -8.90 31.90
CA PRO A 60 -32.87 -10.05 31.56
C PRO A 60 -33.58 -11.38 31.80
N ALA A 61 -34.57 -11.43 32.70
CA ALA A 61 -35.35 -12.63 32.97
C ALA A 61 -36.20 -13.08 31.77
N SER A 62 -36.62 -12.14 30.92
CA SER A 62 -37.28 -12.42 29.64
C SER A 62 -36.36 -12.34 28.42
N GLY A 63 -35.04 -12.22 28.63
CA GLY A 63 -34.06 -12.08 27.55
C GLY A 63 -34.10 -10.73 26.84
N ARG A 64 -34.61 -9.66 27.49
CA ARG A 64 -34.67 -8.31 26.92
C ARG A 64 -33.60 -7.41 27.52
N TYR A 65 -32.80 -6.79 26.65
CA TYR A 65 -31.69 -5.92 27.00
C TYR A 65 -31.86 -4.52 26.39
N ARG A 66 -31.23 -3.50 26.97
CA ARG A 66 -31.20 -2.15 26.38
C ARG A 66 -30.07 -1.94 25.40
N THR A 67 -28.95 -2.63 25.58
CA THR A 67 -27.74 -2.48 24.77
C THR A 67 -27.35 -3.79 24.12
N ILE A 68 -26.69 -3.69 22.97
CA ILE A 68 -26.15 -4.86 22.27
C ILE A 68 -25.06 -5.56 23.08
N HIS A 69 -24.23 -4.82 23.84
CA HIS A 69 -23.18 -5.43 24.68
C HIS A 69 -23.76 -6.31 25.79
N ALA A 70 -24.82 -5.86 26.47
CA ALA A 70 -25.46 -6.64 27.53
C ALA A 70 -26.13 -7.90 26.94
N ALA A 71 -26.82 -7.74 25.81
CA ALA A 71 -27.41 -8.86 25.07
C ALA A 71 -26.35 -9.88 24.63
N TYR A 72 -25.27 -9.42 24.01
CA TYR A 72 -24.17 -10.28 23.55
C TYR A 72 -23.45 -10.96 24.72
N ALA A 73 -23.23 -10.25 25.83
CA ALA A 73 -22.64 -10.85 27.04
C ALA A 73 -23.49 -12.02 27.54
N ALA A 74 -24.81 -11.87 27.57
CA ALA A 74 -25.76 -12.89 28.00
C ALA A 74 -25.99 -14.01 26.98
N ALA A 75 -25.81 -13.73 25.69
CA ALA A 75 -26.01 -14.72 24.62
C ALA A 75 -25.09 -15.92 24.77
N PRO A 76 -25.60 -17.17 24.80
CA PRO A 76 -24.74 -18.33 24.63
C PRO A 76 -24.17 -18.37 23.22
N ALA A 77 -23.04 -19.07 23.03
CA ALA A 77 -22.58 -19.44 21.70
C ALA A 77 -23.66 -20.27 20.99
N GLY A 78 -23.83 -20.05 19.69
CA GLY A 78 -24.70 -20.87 18.87
C GLY A 78 -24.04 -22.20 18.48
N MET A 79 -24.71 -22.93 17.60
CA MET A 79 -24.16 -24.11 16.94
C MET A 79 -24.47 -24.06 15.44
N PRO A 80 -23.71 -24.77 14.58
CA PRO A 80 -24.02 -24.87 13.16
C PRO A 80 -25.46 -25.35 12.93
N GLY A 81 -26.24 -24.57 12.17
CA GLY A 81 -27.66 -24.83 11.90
C GLY A 81 -28.63 -24.50 13.05
N ARG A 82 -28.11 -24.03 14.20
CA ARG A 82 -28.88 -23.55 15.37
C ARG A 82 -28.18 -22.33 15.98
N PRO A 83 -28.17 -21.19 15.27
CA PRO A 83 -27.52 -19.98 15.75
C PRO A 83 -28.24 -19.42 16.98
N THR A 84 -27.51 -18.67 17.80
CA THR A 84 -28.13 -17.79 18.80
C THR A 84 -28.49 -16.47 18.11
N ILE A 85 -29.77 -16.11 18.10
CA ILE A 85 -30.28 -14.95 17.39
C ILE A 85 -30.56 -13.80 18.36
N ILE A 86 -29.85 -12.69 18.17
CA ILE A 86 -30.06 -11.43 18.88
C ILE A 86 -30.87 -10.50 17.96
N GLY A 87 -32.14 -10.31 18.30
CA GLY A 87 -33.05 -9.38 17.62
C GLY A 87 -32.84 -7.94 18.09
N LEU A 88 -32.75 -7.00 17.15
CA LEU A 88 -32.49 -5.58 17.37
C LEU A 88 -33.69 -4.77 16.89
N MET A 89 -34.36 -4.05 17.80
CA MET A 89 -35.43 -3.11 17.43
C MET A 89 -34.87 -1.87 16.71
N PRO A 90 -35.70 -1.10 15.98
CA PRO A 90 -35.27 0.16 15.37
C PRO A 90 -34.67 1.17 16.36
N ASP A 91 -33.36 1.35 16.32
CA ASP A 91 -32.62 2.38 17.05
C ASP A 91 -31.19 2.57 16.52
N VAL A 92 -30.49 3.56 17.08
CA VAL A 92 -29.04 3.70 16.99
C VAL A 92 -28.38 3.12 18.23
N TYR A 93 -27.66 2.01 18.07
CA TYR A 93 -26.89 1.35 19.10
C TYR A 93 -25.43 1.80 19.05
N GLN A 94 -25.07 2.70 19.97
CA GLN A 94 -23.70 3.18 20.12
C GLN A 94 -22.78 2.07 20.65
N LEU A 95 -21.73 1.75 19.90
CA LEU A 95 -20.77 0.69 20.23
C LEU A 95 -19.74 1.15 21.27
N ASN A 96 -19.52 2.46 21.41
CA ASN A 96 -18.76 3.10 22.49
C ASN A 96 -17.35 2.52 22.72
N GLY A 97 -16.59 2.23 21.67
CA GLY A 97 -15.21 1.79 21.88
C GLY A 97 -14.32 2.91 22.45
N THR A 98 -13.15 2.53 22.97
CA THR A 98 -12.20 3.45 23.62
C THR A 98 -11.12 3.88 22.64
N GLU A 99 -10.10 4.62 23.10
CA GLU A 99 -8.94 4.92 22.26
C GLU A 99 -8.15 3.65 21.87
N ALA A 100 -8.19 2.61 22.70
CA ALA A 100 -7.45 1.37 22.49
C ALA A 100 -8.34 0.20 22.03
N ASP A 101 -9.59 0.14 22.52
CA ASP A 101 -10.45 -1.04 22.40
C ASP A 101 -11.51 -0.86 21.31
N THR A 102 -11.82 -1.95 20.61
CA THR A 102 -12.94 -2.04 19.66
C THR A 102 -14.28 -1.81 20.35
N GLY A 103 -15.27 -1.23 19.65
CA GLY A 103 -16.60 -0.96 20.19
C GLY A 103 -17.37 -2.24 20.54
N LEU A 104 -17.46 -3.17 19.60
CA LEU A 104 -18.05 -4.50 19.83
C LEU A 104 -17.14 -5.60 19.27
N HIS A 105 -16.85 -6.62 20.07
CA HIS A 105 -16.04 -7.77 19.66
C HIS A 105 -16.83 -9.07 19.80
N ILE A 106 -17.16 -9.70 18.68
CA ILE A 106 -17.85 -10.99 18.62
C ILE A 106 -16.83 -12.11 18.47
N THR A 107 -16.84 -13.05 19.41
CA THR A 107 -15.94 -14.20 19.50
C THR A 107 -16.68 -15.52 19.74
N LYS A 108 -17.97 -15.45 20.09
CA LYS A 108 -18.84 -16.62 20.21
C LYS A 108 -19.26 -17.08 18.80
N PRO A 109 -19.18 -18.37 18.44
CA PRO A 109 -19.58 -18.87 17.14
C PRO A 109 -21.11 -18.84 16.96
N ASP A 110 -21.53 -18.85 15.70
CA ASP A 110 -22.92 -18.97 15.24
C ASP A 110 -23.86 -17.94 15.91
N ILE A 111 -23.39 -16.70 16.03
CA ILE A 111 -24.20 -15.55 16.47
C ILE A 111 -24.85 -14.90 15.26
N THR A 112 -26.15 -14.63 15.35
CA THR A 112 -26.88 -13.81 14.37
C THR A 112 -27.33 -12.49 14.99
N LEU A 113 -26.97 -11.37 14.37
CA LEU A 113 -27.55 -10.06 14.64
C LEU A 113 -28.66 -9.78 13.62
N LEU A 114 -29.89 -9.64 14.10
CA LEU A 114 -31.08 -9.51 13.27
C LEU A 114 -31.78 -8.18 13.56
N GLY A 115 -31.74 -7.23 12.62
CA GLY A 115 -32.61 -6.06 12.69
C GLY A 115 -34.06 -6.49 12.50
N LEU A 116 -34.97 -6.05 13.38
CA LEU A 116 -36.41 -6.33 13.34
C LEU A 116 -37.13 -5.15 12.67
N THR A 117 -36.91 -4.99 11.38
CA THR A 117 -37.29 -3.80 10.61
C THR A 117 -37.77 -4.17 9.21
N GLN A 118 -38.34 -3.19 8.51
CA GLN A 118 -38.58 -3.23 7.06
C GLN A 118 -37.59 -2.33 6.30
N ASP A 119 -36.74 -1.60 7.03
CA ASP A 119 -35.74 -0.68 6.51
C ASP A 119 -34.47 -0.79 7.38
N ARG A 120 -33.40 -1.35 6.80
CA ARG A 120 -32.10 -1.54 7.46
C ARG A 120 -31.52 -0.27 8.07
N ARG A 121 -31.86 0.90 7.51
CA ARG A 121 -31.43 2.21 8.02
C ARG A 121 -32.00 2.55 9.40
N SER A 122 -33.04 1.84 9.84
CA SER A 122 -33.63 2.05 11.16
C SER A 122 -32.96 1.23 12.26
N VAL A 123 -32.03 0.32 11.95
CA VAL A 123 -31.28 -0.45 12.95
C VAL A 123 -29.79 -0.23 12.71
N VAL A 124 -29.17 0.62 13.51
CA VAL A 124 -27.80 1.11 13.25
C VAL A 124 -26.86 0.73 14.38
N LEU A 125 -25.81 -0.02 14.08
CA LEU A 125 -24.68 -0.26 14.97
C LEU A 125 -23.60 0.78 14.65
N ALA A 126 -23.39 1.75 15.55
CA ALA A 126 -22.61 2.95 15.25
C ALA A 126 -21.42 3.16 16.20
N ASP A 127 -20.30 3.63 15.64
CA ASP A 127 -19.18 4.20 16.41
C ASP A 127 -18.64 5.46 15.71
N ASN A 128 -17.86 6.27 16.42
CA ASN A 128 -17.36 7.57 15.95
C ASN A 128 -15.85 7.72 16.17
N ARG A 129 -15.07 6.78 15.64
CA ARG A 129 -13.63 6.71 15.89
C ARG A 129 -12.87 6.36 14.62
N GLY A 130 -11.77 7.06 14.40
CA GLY A 130 -10.81 6.79 13.32
C GLY A 130 -9.38 6.92 13.81
N ASN A 131 -8.42 6.56 12.98
CA ASN A 131 -7.01 6.59 13.33
C ASN A 131 -6.55 8.01 13.70
N ARG A 132 -6.06 8.16 14.93
CA ARG A 132 -5.74 9.43 15.60
C ARG A 132 -6.90 10.41 15.70
N GLN A 133 -8.13 9.92 15.57
CA GLN A 133 -9.38 10.66 15.71
C GLN A 133 -10.34 9.88 16.61
N GLY A 134 -10.00 9.80 17.91
CA GLY A 134 -10.77 8.99 18.87
C GLY A 134 -10.32 7.53 18.97
N ALA A 135 -9.35 7.09 18.17
CA ALA A 135 -8.67 5.81 18.32
C ALA A 135 -7.14 5.92 18.07
N SER A 136 -6.39 5.04 18.72
CA SER A 136 -4.95 4.81 18.50
C SER A 136 -4.67 3.77 17.40
N ASN A 137 -5.72 3.10 16.91
CA ASN A 137 -5.74 2.10 15.84
C ASN A 137 -6.60 2.59 14.65
N ASN A 138 -6.99 1.73 13.71
CA ASN A 138 -7.82 2.10 12.54
C ASN A 138 -9.31 2.39 12.87
N GLY A 139 -9.66 2.60 14.14
CA GLY A 139 -11.02 2.95 14.56
C GLY A 139 -12.01 1.80 14.42
N PHE A 140 -11.61 0.59 14.81
CA PHE A 140 -12.46 -0.60 14.67
C PHE A 140 -13.77 -0.45 15.48
N SER A 141 -14.89 -0.25 14.78
CA SER A 141 -16.22 -0.14 15.38
C SER A 141 -16.70 -1.49 15.86
N MET A 142 -16.66 -2.48 14.95
CA MET A 142 -17.00 -3.86 15.23
C MET A 142 -15.90 -4.81 14.72
N MET A 143 -15.55 -5.79 15.53
CA MET A 143 -14.71 -6.92 15.15
C MET A 143 -15.48 -8.22 15.34
N VAL A 144 -15.37 -9.12 14.38
CA VAL A 144 -15.87 -10.49 14.46
C VAL A 144 -14.69 -11.43 14.24
N ASP A 145 -14.40 -12.26 15.23
CA ASP A 145 -13.40 -13.33 15.19
C ASP A 145 -14.08 -14.65 15.59
N ALA A 146 -15.02 -15.13 14.77
CA ALA A 146 -15.85 -16.30 15.07
C ALA A 146 -16.46 -16.91 13.80
N ASP A 147 -16.61 -18.23 13.78
CA ASP A 147 -17.32 -18.92 12.69
C ASP A 147 -18.84 -18.74 12.75
N GLY A 148 -19.50 -18.82 11.60
CA GLY A 148 -20.96 -18.86 11.48
C GLY A 148 -21.66 -17.54 11.81
N PHE A 149 -20.92 -16.44 11.90
CA PHE A 149 -21.50 -15.13 12.20
C PHE A 149 -22.46 -14.67 11.09
N SER A 150 -23.61 -14.13 11.48
CA SER A 150 -24.57 -13.54 10.55
C SER A 150 -25.01 -12.14 10.98
N ALA A 151 -25.16 -11.22 10.02
CA ALA A 151 -25.86 -9.95 10.20
C ALA A 151 -26.95 -9.79 9.15
N ILE A 152 -28.16 -9.42 9.60
CA ILE A 152 -29.37 -9.41 8.76
C ILE A 152 -30.15 -8.12 8.99
N ASN A 153 -30.48 -7.41 7.91
CA ASN A 153 -31.38 -6.25 7.88
C ASN A 153 -31.01 -5.09 8.82
N LEU A 154 -29.74 -4.65 8.80
CA LEU A 154 -29.22 -3.60 9.66
C LEU A 154 -28.09 -2.81 8.98
N THR A 155 -27.68 -1.70 9.58
CA THR A 155 -26.54 -0.90 9.16
C THR A 155 -25.40 -1.02 10.18
N ILE A 156 -24.18 -1.25 9.69
CA ILE A 156 -22.93 -1.17 10.47
C ILE A 156 -22.16 0.07 10.01
N LEU A 157 -21.98 1.02 10.92
CA LEU A 157 -21.56 2.38 10.62
C LEU A 157 -20.36 2.80 11.47
N ASN A 158 -19.33 3.34 10.82
CA ASN A 158 -18.36 4.20 11.48
C ASN A 158 -18.52 5.63 10.96
N HIS A 159 -19.03 6.52 11.80
CA HIS A 159 -19.34 7.90 11.41
C HIS A 159 -18.21 8.89 11.70
N CYS A 160 -16.95 8.44 11.82
CA CYS A 160 -15.81 9.34 12.05
C CYS A 160 -15.72 10.46 10.99
N ASN A 161 -15.95 10.12 9.72
CA ASN A 161 -15.80 11.03 8.58
C ASN A 161 -17.07 11.18 7.72
N LEU A 162 -18.23 10.78 8.23
CA LEU A 162 -19.52 11.00 7.58
C LEU A 162 -20.62 11.35 8.57
N ASP A 163 -21.50 12.23 8.14
CA ASP A 163 -22.77 12.46 8.83
C ASP A 163 -23.74 11.34 8.42
N TYR A 164 -24.57 10.89 9.36
CA TYR A 164 -25.61 9.91 9.14
C TYR A 164 -26.95 10.48 9.61
N GLU A 165 -27.95 10.50 8.74
CA GLU A 165 -29.28 10.94 9.13
C GLU A 165 -30.19 9.72 9.30
N TYR A 166 -30.85 9.66 10.44
CA TYR A 166 -31.70 8.54 10.80
C TYR A 166 -33.11 8.70 10.20
N PRO A 167 -33.71 7.66 9.60
CA PRO A 167 -35.03 7.77 8.98
C PRO A 167 -36.15 8.13 9.98
N GLY A 168 -36.86 9.22 9.70
CA GLY A 168 -38.09 9.59 10.41
C GLY A 168 -37.90 10.18 11.81
N ASP A 169 -36.66 10.27 12.32
CA ASP A 169 -36.34 10.88 13.61
C ASP A 169 -34.97 11.56 13.58
N SER A 170 -34.96 12.87 13.32
CA SER A 170 -33.72 13.65 13.23
C SER A 170 -32.97 13.79 14.54
N SER A 171 -33.60 13.49 15.69
CA SER A 171 -32.91 13.49 16.98
C SER A 171 -31.89 12.36 17.12
N LYS A 172 -31.96 11.36 16.24
CA LYS A 172 -31.04 10.22 16.15
C LYS A 172 -29.97 10.38 15.07
N ASN A 173 -29.89 11.54 14.42
CA ASN A 173 -28.82 11.84 13.46
C ASN A 173 -27.46 11.83 14.16
N LEU A 174 -26.44 11.36 13.44
CA LEU A 174 -25.06 11.28 13.91
C LEU A 174 -24.19 12.23 13.10
N ALA A 175 -23.54 13.16 13.79
CA ALA A 175 -22.59 14.08 13.16
C ALA A 175 -21.20 13.44 13.09
N ARG A 176 -20.47 13.71 12.01
CA ARG A 176 -19.08 13.30 11.86
C ARG A 176 -18.18 13.95 12.89
N ARG A 177 -17.14 13.22 13.29
CA ARG A 177 -16.08 13.75 14.16
C ARG A 177 -15.14 14.71 13.42
N SER A 178 -14.82 14.41 12.16
CA SER A 178 -13.85 15.20 11.38
C SER A 178 -14.15 15.17 9.89
N ASP A 179 -13.89 16.28 9.20
CA ASP A 179 -13.84 16.35 7.74
C ASP A 179 -12.61 15.67 7.13
N VAL A 180 -11.55 15.47 7.92
CA VAL A 180 -10.30 14.89 7.42
C VAL A 180 -10.39 13.38 7.43
N ILE A 181 -10.49 12.79 6.23
CA ILE A 181 -10.58 11.34 6.04
C ILE A 181 -9.36 10.64 6.64
N THR A 182 -9.63 9.68 7.51
CA THR A 182 -8.67 8.79 8.14
C THR A 182 -9.23 7.37 8.11
N GLN A 183 -8.41 6.36 8.44
CA GLN A 183 -8.91 4.99 8.57
C GLN A 183 -9.99 4.93 9.65
N ALA A 184 -11.17 4.41 9.31
CA ALA A 184 -12.32 4.34 10.19
C ALA A 184 -13.11 3.06 9.91
N VAL A 185 -12.66 1.94 10.46
CA VAL A 185 -13.22 0.62 10.12
C VAL A 185 -14.62 0.45 10.74
N ALA A 186 -15.62 0.17 9.90
CA ALA A 186 -16.97 -0.16 10.36
C ALA A 186 -17.03 -1.63 10.82
N LEU A 187 -16.44 -2.54 10.03
CA LEU A 187 -16.35 -3.94 10.38
C LEU A 187 -14.99 -4.54 9.98
N GLN A 188 -14.39 -5.26 10.91
CA GLN A 188 -13.40 -6.30 10.60
C GLN A 188 -14.01 -7.67 10.83
N ALA A 189 -13.94 -8.55 9.83
CA ALA A 189 -14.46 -9.91 9.89
C ALA A 189 -13.35 -10.95 9.69
N ARG A 190 -13.26 -11.91 10.60
CA ARG A 190 -12.44 -13.13 10.54
C ARG A 190 -13.26 -14.31 11.05
N GLY A 191 -12.96 -15.48 10.49
CA GLY A 191 -13.72 -16.70 10.71
C GLY A 191 -14.24 -17.26 9.39
N ASP A 192 -15.00 -18.34 9.50
CA ASP A 192 -15.57 -19.05 8.36
C ASP A 192 -17.10 -19.03 8.38
N ARG A 193 -17.74 -19.21 7.22
CA ARG A 193 -19.20 -19.27 7.05
C ARG A 193 -19.96 -18.00 7.46
N HIS A 194 -19.43 -16.82 7.16
CA HIS A 194 -20.12 -15.57 7.47
C HIS A 194 -21.25 -15.27 6.48
N VAL A 195 -22.37 -14.72 6.98
CA VAL A 195 -23.50 -14.27 6.13
C VAL A 195 -23.87 -12.82 6.43
N TYR A 196 -23.98 -12.01 5.38
CA TYR A 196 -24.45 -10.63 5.45
C TYR A 196 -25.60 -10.45 4.48
N SER A 197 -26.83 -10.33 5.00
CA SER A 197 -28.04 -10.24 4.19
C SER A 197 -28.76 -8.92 4.42
N HIS A 198 -28.93 -8.13 3.37
CA HIS A 198 -29.56 -6.80 3.47
C HIS A 198 -28.84 -5.88 4.46
N VAL A 199 -27.50 -5.96 4.52
CA VAL A 199 -26.68 -5.13 5.41
C VAL A 199 -26.11 -3.94 4.66
N ALA A 200 -26.04 -2.78 5.30
CA ALA A 200 -25.27 -1.63 4.81
C ALA A 200 -23.99 -1.44 5.65
N PHE A 201 -22.85 -1.27 4.99
CA PHE A 201 -21.56 -0.96 5.60
C PHE A 201 -21.15 0.44 5.19
N LEU A 202 -21.07 1.34 6.18
CA LEU A 202 -20.88 2.77 5.94
C LEU A 202 -19.63 3.28 6.66
N SER A 203 -18.69 3.84 5.89
CA SER A 203 -17.53 4.61 6.38
C SER A 203 -16.87 5.37 5.21
N ARG A 204 -15.59 5.71 5.33
CA ARG A 204 -14.75 6.29 4.27
C ARG A 204 -13.56 5.38 3.95
N LEU A 205 -12.38 5.67 4.51
CA LEU A 205 -11.18 4.86 4.32
C LEU A 205 -11.26 3.59 5.20
N ASP A 206 -10.99 2.43 4.61
CA ASP A 206 -11.03 1.11 5.26
C ASP A 206 -12.41 0.66 5.81
N THR A 207 -13.54 0.95 5.14
CA THR A 207 -14.89 0.61 5.65
C THR A 207 -15.03 -0.83 6.15
N LEU A 208 -14.66 -1.81 5.32
CA LEU A 208 -14.76 -3.24 5.64
C LEU A 208 -13.41 -3.94 5.44
N PHE A 209 -12.91 -4.58 6.49
CA PHE A 209 -11.84 -5.56 6.39
C PHE A 209 -12.42 -6.98 6.38
N ASN A 210 -12.53 -7.55 5.19
CA ASN A 210 -13.10 -8.89 5.01
C ASN A 210 -12.01 -9.96 4.98
N MET A 211 -11.57 -10.42 6.13
CA MET A 211 -10.53 -11.45 6.30
C MET A 211 -11.12 -12.84 6.59
N THR A 212 -12.35 -13.10 6.14
CA THR A 212 -13.01 -14.40 6.31
C THR A 212 -12.40 -15.45 5.40
N GLU A 213 -12.45 -16.71 5.83
CA GLU A 213 -12.17 -17.84 4.94
C GLU A 213 -13.23 -17.94 3.85
N ARG A 214 -14.52 -17.87 4.24
CA ARG A 214 -15.65 -17.81 3.31
C ARG A 214 -16.73 -16.90 3.87
N SER A 215 -17.24 -16.00 3.02
CA SER A 215 -18.36 -15.12 3.35
C SER A 215 -19.32 -14.95 2.19
N TYR A 216 -20.61 -14.81 2.53
CA TYR A 216 -21.69 -14.57 1.57
C TYR A 216 -22.38 -13.25 1.89
N PHE A 217 -22.32 -12.33 0.94
CA PHE A 217 -22.98 -11.03 0.99
C PHE A 217 -24.12 -11.06 -0.02
N THR A 218 -25.35 -10.80 0.42
CA THR A 218 -26.51 -10.73 -0.46
C THR A 218 -27.33 -9.49 -0.17
N HIS A 219 -27.78 -8.80 -1.21
CA HIS A 219 -28.56 -7.56 -1.07
C HIS A 219 -27.85 -6.48 -0.23
N SER A 220 -26.51 -6.57 -0.16
CA SER A 220 -25.70 -5.76 0.71
C SER A 220 -25.27 -4.47 0.01
N TYR A 221 -25.00 -3.45 0.80
CA TYR A 221 -24.51 -2.16 0.32
C TYR A 221 -23.19 -1.84 1.01
N LEU A 222 -22.17 -1.50 0.24
CA LEU A 222 -20.88 -1.05 0.74
C LEU A 222 -20.55 0.31 0.14
N GLU A 223 -20.23 1.29 0.99
CA GLU A 223 -19.64 2.55 0.55
C GLU A 223 -18.32 2.87 1.25
N GLY A 224 -17.49 3.62 0.55
CA GLY A 224 -16.22 4.13 1.07
C GLY A 224 -15.46 4.92 0.03
N THR A 225 -14.19 5.20 0.33
CA THR A 225 -13.28 5.93 -0.56
C THR A 225 -12.21 4.99 -1.13
N ASP A 226 -11.06 4.88 -0.48
CA ASP A 226 -9.98 3.98 -0.83
C ASP A 226 -9.90 2.82 0.17
N ASP A 227 -9.40 1.67 -0.29
CA ASP A 227 -9.15 0.45 0.49
C ASP A 227 -10.36 -0.07 1.29
N TYR A 228 -11.58 0.32 0.90
CA TYR A 228 -12.79 0.14 1.71
C TYR A 228 -13.44 -1.24 1.62
N LEU A 229 -12.98 -2.10 0.71
CA LEU A 229 -13.12 -3.56 0.80
C LEU A 229 -11.72 -4.16 1.00
N GLY A 230 -11.11 -3.82 2.14
CA GLY A 230 -9.72 -4.13 2.44
C GLY A 230 -9.48 -5.53 2.98
N ALA A 231 -8.20 -5.90 3.02
CA ALA A 231 -7.69 -7.16 3.56
C ALA A 231 -8.42 -8.41 3.01
N PRO A 232 -8.32 -8.65 1.69
CA PRO A 232 -9.27 -9.51 0.97
C PRO A 232 -9.22 -10.98 1.38
N GLY A 233 -10.39 -11.50 1.76
CA GLY A 233 -10.72 -12.91 1.97
C GLY A 233 -11.74 -13.40 0.94
N ALA A 234 -11.92 -14.73 0.85
CA ALA A 234 -12.78 -15.30 -0.19
C ALA A 234 -14.26 -14.99 0.11
N SER A 235 -14.93 -14.38 -0.87
CA SER A 235 -16.28 -13.85 -0.69
C SER A 235 -17.11 -13.94 -1.96
N VAL A 236 -18.42 -14.16 -1.79
CA VAL A 236 -19.40 -14.07 -2.86
C VAL A 236 -20.36 -12.92 -2.52
N TRP A 237 -20.42 -11.93 -3.41
CA TRP A 237 -21.35 -10.82 -3.34
C TRP A 237 -22.42 -11.02 -4.41
N GLU A 238 -23.63 -11.32 -4.00
CA GLU A 238 -24.75 -11.56 -4.89
C GLU A 238 -25.79 -10.45 -4.76
N ASP A 239 -26.27 -9.93 -5.89
CA ASP A 239 -27.37 -8.96 -5.92
C ASP A 239 -27.13 -7.74 -5.00
N SER A 240 -25.89 -7.24 -4.99
CA SER A 240 -25.40 -6.23 -4.05
C SER A 240 -24.96 -4.94 -4.76
N GLU A 241 -24.65 -3.89 -3.98
CA GLU A 241 -24.19 -2.61 -4.50
C GLU A 241 -22.90 -2.13 -3.82
N ILE A 242 -21.96 -1.64 -4.63
CA ILE A 242 -20.67 -1.10 -4.22
C ILE A 242 -20.57 0.35 -4.71
N ASN A 243 -20.45 1.30 -3.79
CA ASN A 243 -20.52 2.73 -4.09
C ASN A 243 -19.22 3.48 -3.72
N PHE A 244 -18.61 4.15 -4.69
CA PHE A 244 -17.44 5.02 -4.51
C PHE A 244 -17.90 6.44 -4.22
N ILE A 245 -17.94 6.82 -2.94
CA ILE A 245 -18.68 8.02 -2.56
C ILE A 245 -18.04 9.34 -2.99
N GLU A 246 -16.70 9.38 -3.09
CA GLU A 246 -15.98 10.52 -3.66
C GLU A 246 -15.89 10.45 -5.19
N GLY A 247 -16.58 9.48 -5.80
CA GLY A 247 -16.68 9.29 -7.22
C GLY A 247 -15.70 8.29 -7.80
N GLY A 248 -14.62 7.93 -7.12
CA GLY A 248 -13.65 6.93 -7.60
C GLY A 248 -12.65 6.57 -6.52
N GLY A 249 -11.70 5.72 -6.85
CA GLY A 249 -10.71 5.20 -5.91
C GLY A 249 -10.47 3.70 -6.08
N ILE A 250 -9.90 3.08 -5.06
CA ILE A 250 -9.50 1.67 -5.06
C ILE A 250 -10.27 0.85 -4.02
N LEU A 251 -10.78 -0.32 -4.43
CA LEU A 251 -11.48 -1.24 -3.52
C LEU A 251 -10.53 -2.05 -2.63
N PHE A 252 -9.48 -2.61 -3.23
CA PHE A 252 -8.63 -3.67 -2.70
C PHE A 252 -9.31 -5.05 -2.55
N ALA A 253 -10.18 -5.40 -3.49
CA ALA A 253 -10.87 -6.69 -3.56
C ALA A 253 -9.96 -7.82 -4.07
N GLY A 254 -10.07 -9.02 -3.50
CA GLY A 254 -9.28 -10.18 -3.91
C GLY A 254 -9.97 -11.49 -3.52
N GLY A 255 -9.93 -12.50 -4.39
CA GLY A 255 -10.63 -13.77 -4.19
C GLY A 255 -12.15 -13.62 -4.11
N THR A 256 -12.68 -12.49 -4.61
CA THR A 256 -14.10 -12.13 -4.53
C THR A 256 -14.80 -12.42 -5.84
N THR A 257 -15.96 -13.08 -5.76
CA THR A 257 -16.88 -13.21 -6.89
C THR A 257 -18.05 -12.25 -6.70
N PHE A 258 -18.26 -11.36 -7.66
CA PHE A 258 -19.42 -10.48 -7.72
C PHE A 258 -20.41 -11.05 -8.73
N ILE A 259 -21.60 -11.42 -8.26
CA ILE A 259 -22.71 -11.96 -9.06
C ILE A 259 -23.81 -10.92 -9.06
N ARG A 260 -24.18 -10.42 -10.24
CA ARG A 260 -25.20 -9.36 -10.41
C ARG A 260 -24.99 -8.18 -9.45
N THR A 261 -23.73 -7.77 -9.25
CA THR A 261 -23.42 -6.64 -8.37
C THR A 261 -23.37 -5.35 -9.21
N ARG A 262 -23.92 -4.26 -8.69
CA ARG A 262 -23.78 -2.93 -9.30
C ARG A 262 -22.69 -2.12 -8.60
N PHE A 263 -21.83 -1.55 -9.42
CA PHE A 263 -20.81 -0.60 -9.00
C PHE A 263 -21.24 0.81 -9.39
N ARG A 264 -21.02 1.78 -8.49
CA ARG A 264 -21.31 3.19 -8.72
C ARG A 264 -20.05 4.02 -8.52
N ALA A 265 -19.69 4.78 -9.54
CA ALA A 265 -18.56 5.70 -9.54
C ALA A 265 -18.82 6.79 -10.60
N THR A 266 -18.27 7.99 -10.39
CA THR A 266 -18.31 9.13 -11.32
C THR A 266 -16.93 9.50 -11.87
N ARG A 267 -15.88 8.86 -11.36
CA ARG A 267 -14.46 8.94 -11.72
C ARG A 267 -13.91 7.52 -11.79
N THR A 268 -12.65 7.40 -12.19
CA THR A 268 -11.99 6.11 -12.36
C THR A 268 -12.01 5.27 -11.07
N MET A 269 -12.34 3.98 -11.19
CA MET A 269 -12.28 3.01 -10.09
C MET A 269 -11.32 1.85 -10.38
N GLN A 270 -10.76 1.26 -9.32
CA GLN A 270 -9.84 0.12 -9.41
C GLN A 270 -10.13 -1.00 -8.42
N PHE A 271 -9.77 -2.24 -8.78
CA PHE A 271 -9.98 -3.42 -7.93
C PHE A 271 -8.79 -3.73 -7.02
N TYR A 272 -7.56 -3.64 -7.52
CA TYR A 272 -6.35 -4.18 -6.89
C TYR A 272 -5.31 -3.12 -6.56
N LYS A 273 -4.86 -3.13 -5.31
CA LYS A 273 -3.71 -2.35 -4.85
C LYS A 273 -2.39 -3.09 -5.10
N VAL A 274 -2.41 -4.40 -4.90
CA VAL A 274 -1.28 -5.31 -5.10
C VAL A 274 -1.80 -6.61 -5.70
N PRO A 275 -0.93 -7.47 -6.26
CA PRO A 275 -1.35 -8.77 -6.74
C PRO A 275 -2.02 -9.58 -5.62
N VAL A 276 -3.26 -10.01 -5.88
CA VAL A 276 -4.10 -10.83 -4.99
C VAL A 276 -4.82 -11.88 -5.82
N ALA A 277 -5.54 -12.79 -5.16
CA ALA A 277 -6.42 -13.73 -5.86
C ALA A 277 -7.38 -12.95 -6.78
N PRO A 278 -7.55 -13.34 -8.05
CA PRO A 278 -8.36 -12.55 -8.98
C PRO A 278 -9.85 -12.49 -8.60
N VAL A 279 -10.47 -11.38 -8.99
CA VAL A 279 -11.91 -11.13 -8.93
C VAL A 279 -12.61 -11.74 -10.14
N ALA A 280 -13.80 -12.26 -9.90
CA ALA A 280 -14.73 -12.66 -10.95
C ALA A 280 -15.95 -11.73 -10.95
N LEU A 281 -16.31 -11.20 -12.12
CA LEU A 281 -17.48 -10.35 -12.37
C LEU A 281 -18.48 -11.12 -13.24
N ILE A 282 -19.60 -11.51 -12.66
CA ILE A 282 -20.62 -12.37 -13.27
C ILE A 282 -21.91 -11.56 -13.35
N GLU A 283 -22.37 -11.23 -14.56
CA GLU A 283 -23.56 -10.40 -14.83
C GLU A 283 -23.57 -9.06 -14.06
N SER A 284 -22.40 -8.57 -13.69
CA SER A 284 -22.27 -7.35 -12.89
C SER A 284 -22.39 -6.11 -13.77
N ILE A 285 -22.83 -5.01 -13.17
CA ILE A 285 -23.01 -3.73 -13.82
C ILE A 285 -21.96 -2.75 -13.29
N LEU A 286 -21.08 -2.31 -14.18
CA LEU A 286 -20.04 -1.34 -13.86
C LEU A 286 -20.43 0.08 -14.30
N PRO A 287 -19.88 1.15 -13.69
CA PRO A 287 -20.18 2.52 -14.08
C PRO A 287 -19.59 2.88 -15.45
N ASP A 288 -20.18 3.87 -16.12
CA ASP A 288 -19.71 4.38 -17.43
C ASP A 288 -18.53 5.36 -17.26
N VAL A 289 -17.45 4.91 -16.62
CA VAL A 289 -16.20 5.64 -16.34
C VAL A 289 -15.00 4.73 -16.64
N PRO A 290 -13.76 5.23 -16.72
CA PRO A 290 -12.59 4.37 -16.85
C PRO A 290 -12.47 3.37 -15.67
N ILE A 291 -12.15 2.12 -15.95
CA ILE A 291 -12.03 1.05 -14.94
C ILE A 291 -10.72 0.33 -15.17
N ALA A 292 -9.96 0.13 -14.09
CA ALA A 292 -8.71 -0.62 -14.12
C ALA A 292 -8.71 -1.78 -13.12
N TRP A 293 -7.95 -2.82 -13.43
CA TRP A 293 -7.63 -3.85 -12.45
C TRP A 293 -6.74 -3.28 -11.35
N PHE A 294 -5.64 -2.60 -11.70
CA PHE A 294 -4.69 -2.05 -10.73
C PHE A 294 -4.74 -0.51 -10.63
N GLY A 295 -4.69 0.01 -9.41
CA GLY A 295 -4.46 1.44 -9.13
C GLY A 295 -3.01 1.90 -9.40
N TRP A 296 -2.08 0.96 -9.40
CA TRP A 296 -0.66 1.19 -9.67
C TRP A 296 -0.22 0.39 -10.90
N ARG A 297 1.07 0.48 -11.26
CA ARG A 297 1.64 -0.30 -12.37
C ARG A 297 1.30 -1.78 -12.17
N ALA A 298 0.53 -2.33 -13.10
CA ALA A 298 0.18 -3.74 -13.08
C ALA A 298 1.41 -4.61 -13.37
N PRO A 299 1.47 -5.86 -12.85
CA PRO A 299 2.50 -6.81 -13.21
C PRO A 299 2.65 -6.95 -14.73
N GLU A 300 3.87 -7.17 -15.20
CA GLU A 300 4.12 -7.47 -16.62
C GLU A 300 3.48 -8.80 -17.02
N THR A 301 3.47 -9.76 -16.09
CA THR A 301 2.92 -11.10 -16.27
C THR A 301 2.03 -11.46 -15.08
N THR A 302 0.94 -12.20 -15.35
CA THR A 302 0.02 -12.69 -14.32
C THR A 302 -0.31 -14.15 -14.60
N SER A 303 -0.27 -14.98 -13.56
CA SER A 303 -0.49 -16.43 -13.69
C SER A 303 -1.96 -16.81 -13.74
N GLU A 304 -2.80 -16.04 -13.05
CA GLU A 304 -4.26 -16.19 -13.00
C GLU A 304 -4.93 -14.95 -13.62
N HIS A 305 -6.12 -15.14 -14.18
CA HIS A 305 -6.89 -14.07 -14.81
C HIS A 305 -8.02 -13.59 -13.91
N SER A 306 -8.30 -12.28 -13.94
CA SER A 306 -9.61 -11.78 -13.54
C SER A 306 -10.66 -12.25 -14.55
N LEU A 307 -11.83 -12.64 -14.07
CA LEU A 307 -12.84 -13.29 -14.90
C LEU A 307 -14.02 -12.36 -15.10
N THR A 308 -14.55 -12.32 -16.32
CA THR A 308 -15.79 -11.61 -16.63
C THR A 308 -16.76 -12.58 -17.30
N TRP A 309 -18.05 -12.41 -17.04
CA TRP A 309 -19.11 -13.06 -17.82
C TRP A 309 -20.31 -12.13 -17.92
N HIS A 310 -20.68 -11.73 -19.14
CA HIS A 310 -21.82 -10.84 -19.39
C HIS A 310 -21.81 -9.55 -18.54
N THR A 311 -20.62 -9.11 -18.14
CA THR A 311 -20.43 -7.88 -17.36
C THR A 311 -20.61 -6.68 -18.29
N LYS A 312 -21.43 -5.72 -17.86
CA LYS A 312 -21.86 -4.60 -18.69
C LYS A 312 -21.67 -3.26 -17.98
N THR A 313 -21.61 -2.18 -18.74
CA THR A 313 -21.65 -0.83 -18.20
C THR A 313 -23.09 -0.42 -17.83
N GLY A 314 -23.26 0.74 -17.18
CA GLY A 314 -24.57 1.33 -16.91
C GLY A 314 -25.41 1.56 -18.17
N ALA A 315 -24.76 1.88 -19.28
CA ALA A 315 -25.37 1.98 -20.61
C ALA A 315 -25.64 0.60 -21.30
N GLY A 316 -25.35 -0.52 -20.63
CA GLY A 316 -25.63 -1.87 -21.12
C GLY A 316 -24.60 -2.42 -22.13
N GLN A 317 -23.47 -1.75 -22.31
CA GLN A 317 -22.41 -2.20 -23.23
C GLN A 317 -21.48 -3.21 -22.55
N PRO A 318 -20.86 -4.16 -23.28
CA PRO A 318 -19.78 -4.98 -22.73
C PRO A 318 -18.65 -4.11 -22.17
N VAL A 319 -18.13 -4.48 -21.01
CA VAL A 319 -17.04 -3.72 -20.36
C VAL A 319 -15.69 -4.12 -20.93
N THR A 320 -14.84 -3.12 -21.16
CA THR A 320 -13.39 -3.31 -21.32
C THR A 320 -12.67 -2.71 -20.11
N ILE A 321 -11.92 -3.54 -19.38
CA ILE A 321 -11.15 -3.12 -18.19
C ILE A 321 -9.66 -3.09 -18.56
N VAL A 322 -8.97 -1.98 -18.28
CA VAL A 322 -7.50 -1.89 -18.48
C VAL A 322 -6.75 -2.56 -17.33
N ASP A 323 -5.54 -3.02 -17.58
CA ASP A 323 -4.70 -3.64 -16.55
C ASP A 323 -4.34 -2.63 -15.45
N SER A 324 -4.04 -1.38 -15.82
CA SER A 324 -3.61 -0.33 -14.90
C SER A 324 -3.94 1.07 -15.42
N ILE A 325 -4.13 2.02 -14.49
CA ILE A 325 -4.15 3.46 -14.81
C ILE A 325 -2.75 4.08 -14.97
N VAL A 326 -1.68 3.32 -14.68
CA VAL A 326 -0.28 3.77 -14.76
C VAL A 326 0.44 3.03 -15.88
N GLY A 327 1.06 3.80 -16.78
CA GLY A 327 1.80 3.29 -17.94
C GLY A 327 0.93 3.07 -19.16
N GLU A 328 1.49 2.40 -20.17
CA GLU A 328 0.78 2.11 -21.42
C GLU A 328 -0.44 1.20 -21.17
N PRO A 329 -1.62 1.53 -21.75
CA PRO A 329 -2.81 0.71 -21.60
C PRO A 329 -2.59 -0.72 -22.12
N ARG A 330 -2.87 -1.70 -21.26
CA ARG A 330 -2.84 -3.14 -21.57
C ARG A 330 -4.15 -3.80 -21.16
N HIS A 331 -4.45 -4.94 -21.77
CA HIS A 331 -5.65 -5.75 -21.50
C HIS A 331 -5.27 -7.24 -21.43
N THR A 332 -4.36 -7.58 -20.53
CA THR A 332 -3.78 -8.92 -20.42
C THR A 332 -4.25 -9.70 -19.21
N ILE A 333 -4.88 -9.02 -18.24
CA ILE A 333 -5.24 -9.61 -16.95
C ILE A 333 -6.65 -10.21 -16.97
N ALA A 334 -7.56 -9.68 -17.79
CA ALA A 334 -8.93 -10.17 -17.87
C ALA A 334 -9.12 -11.30 -18.90
N ARG A 335 -10.08 -12.18 -18.62
CA ARG A 335 -10.61 -13.17 -19.57
C ARG A 335 -12.13 -13.30 -19.41
N GLU A 336 -12.84 -13.19 -20.53
CA GLU A 336 -14.27 -13.54 -20.58
C GLU A 336 -14.45 -15.06 -20.50
N LEU A 337 -15.38 -15.50 -19.65
CA LEU A 337 -15.76 -16.90 -19.52
C LEU A 337 -16.63 -17.36 -20.69
N THR A 338 -16.51 -18.64 -21.02
CA THR A 338 -17.49 -19.31 -21.88
C THR A 338 -18.76 -19.66 -21.10
N ASP A 339 -19.88 -19.89 -21.78
CA ASP A 339 -21.14 -20.30 -21.14
C ASP A 339 -20.98 -21.55 -20.24
N GLY A 340 -20.17 -22.53 -20.67
CA GLY A 340 -19.90 -23.73 -19.88
C GLY A 340 -19.07 -23.45 -18.63
N GLN A 341 -18.19 -22.46 -18.66
CA GLN A 341 -17.40 -22.07 -17.48
C GLN A 341 -18.21 -21.20 -16.51
N ALA A 342 -19.09 -20.34 -17.03
CA ALA A 342 -19.96 -19.48 -16.23
C ALA A 342 -20.90 -20.30 -15.31
N GLN A 343 -21.27 -21.52 -15.71
CA GLN A 343 -22.04 -22.45 -14.88
C GLN A 343 -21.37 -22.80 -13.54
N ALA A 344 -20.06 -22.60 -13.39
CA ALA A 344 -19.36 -22.83 -12.12
C ALA A 344 -19.58 -21.71 -11.09
N PHE A 345 -20.07 -20.54 -11.50
CA PHE A 345 -20.14 -19.33 -10.69
C PHE A 345 -21.54 -19.09 -10.12
N HIS A 346 -21.91 -19.92 -9.15
CA HIS A 346 -23.10 -19.73 -8.32
C HIS A 346 -22.78 -20.10 -6.86
N PRO A 347 -23.53 -19.60 -5.87
CA PRO A 347 -23.20 -19.76 -4.45
C PRO A 347 -22.96 -21.22 -4.02
N TRP A 348 -23.80 -22.17 -4.45
CA TRP A 348 -23.63 -23.60 -4.11
C TRP A 348 -22.27 -24.18 -4.52
N ASN A 349 -21.72 -23.81 -5.68
CA ASN A 349 -20.43 -24.36 -6.12
C ASN A 349 -19.24 -23.58 -5.54
N LEU A 350 -19.42 -22.31 -5.20
CA LEU A 350 -18.35 -21.45 -4.69
C LEU A 350 -18.14 -21.57 -3.18
N LEU A 351 -19.22 -21.76 -2.40
CA LEU A 351 -19.18 -21.59 -0.93
C LEU A 351 -19.08 -22.90 -0.15
N ARG A 352 -19.51 -24.04 -0.70
CA ARG A 352 -19.51 -25.32 0.03
C ARG A 352 -18.13 -25.94 0.29
N TRP A 353 -17.06 -25.31 -0.19
CA TRP A 353 -15.70 -25.86 -0.11
C TRP A 353 -14.87 -25.06 0.89
N THR A 354 -14.28 -25.73 1.88
CA THR A 354 -13.33 -25.08 2.81
C THR A 354 -12.05 -24.65 2.08
N ALA A 355 -11.17 -23.90 2.76
CA ALA A 355 -9.87 -23.51 2.21
C ALA A 355 -9.00 -24.74 1.83
N GLU A 356 -9.16 -25.87 2.53
CA GLU A 356 -8.52 -27.15 2.24
C GLU A 356 -9.21 -27.93 1.12
N GLY A 357 -10.35 -27.43 0.61
CA GLY A 357 -11.10 -28.02 -0.47
C GLY A 357 -12.01 -29.19 -0.06
N VAL A 358 -12.46 -29.20 1.20
CA VAL A 358 -13.45 -30.17 1.70
C VAL A 358 -14.86 -29.65 1.42
N ASP A 359 -15.73 -30.48 0.83
CA ASP A 359 -17.16 -30.17 0.70
C ASP A 359 -17.85 -30.35 2.07
N ASP A 360 -18.19 -29.24 2.73
CA ASP A 360 -18.92 -29.25 4.00
C ASP A 360 -20.41 -28.95 3.83
N GLY A 361 -20.86 -28.79 2.57
CA GLY A 361 -22.26 -28.55 2.23
C GLY A 361 -22.81 -27.19 2.67
N TRP A 362 -21.96 -26.21 3.03
CA TRP A 362 -22.43 -24.88 3.40
C TRP A 362 -23.18 -24.20 2.25
N ASP A 363 -24.47 -23.89 2.46
CA ASP A 363 -25.38 -23.35 1.44
C ASP A 363 -26.18 -22.15 1.98
N PRO A 364 -25.53 -20.99 2.17
CA PRO A 364 -26.21 -19.81 2.72
C PRO A 364 -27.21 -19.17 1.75
N ALA A 365 -27.18 -19.54 0.46
CA ALA A 365 -28.09 -19.05 -0.57
C ALA A 365 -29.28 -20.00 -0.84
N ALA A 366 -29.36 -21.14 -0.14
CA ALA A 366 -30.32 -22.22 -0.42
C ALA A 366 -30.32 -22.67 -1.90
N ALA A 367 -29.15 -22.64 -2.54
CA ALA A 367 -28.98 -22.87 -3.97
C ALA A 367 -28.78 -24.35 -4.33
N ARG A 368 -28.55 -25.23 -3.35
CA ARG A 368 -28.25 -26.65 -3.58
C ARG A 368 -29.26 -27.34 -4.49
N ALA A 369 -30.56 -27.14 -4.26
CA ALA A 369 -31.61 -27.82 -5.01
C ALA A 369 -31.52 -27.56 -6.52
N SER A 370 -31.10 -26.35 -6.90
CA SER A 370 -31.00 -25.90 -8.29
C SER A 370 -29.74 -26.42 -8.99
N TYR A 371 -28.65 -26.65 -8.26
CA TYR A 371 -27.33 -26.85 -8.88
C TYR A 371 -26.64 -28.18 -8.55
N GLN A 372 -27.09 -28.94 -7.53
CA GLN A 372 -26.42 -30.18 -7.12
C GLN A 372 -26.30 -31.22 -8.24
N GLY A 373 -27.21 -31.21 -9.22
CA GLY A 373 -27.19 -32.13 -10.36
C GLY A 373 -26.00 -31.94 -11.32
N ALA A 374 -25.34 -30.77 -11.31
CA ALA A 374 -24.18 -30.48 -12.14
C ALA A 374 -22.86 -31.07 -11.61
N GLY A 375 -22.84 -31.49 -10.33
CA GLY A 375 -21.61 -31.90 -9.66
C GLY A 375 -20.64 -30.74 -9.37
N PRO A 376 -19.41 -31.02 -8.91
CA PRO A 376 -18.38 -30.00 -8.73
C PRO A 376 -17.87 -29.48 -10.07
N LEU A 377 -17.89 -28.16 -10.26
CA LEU A 377 -17.38 -27.52 -11.48
C LEU A 377 -16.13 -26.68 -11.16
N PRO A 378 -15.05 -26.77 -11.97
CA PRO A 378 -13.85 -25.96 -11.76
C PRO A 378 -14.17 -24.48 -11.94
N PHE A 379 -13.86 -23.66 -10.93
CA PHE A 379 -13.96 -22.20 -10.98
C PHE A 379 -12.61 -21.49 -10.82
N ARG A 380 -11.56 -22.23 -10.48
CA ARG A 380 -10.20 -21.69 -10.34
C ARG A 380 -9.13 -22.71 -10.67
N LEU A 381 -8.06 -22.25 -11.31
CA LEU A 381 -6.82 -23.00 -11.54
C LEU A 381 -5.66 -22.14 -11.05
N GLN A 382 -5.07 -22.50 -9.93
CA GLN A 382 -3.99 -21.75 -9.29
C GLN A 382 -2.65 -22.48 -9.47
N LEU A 383 -1.57 -21.72 -9.64
CA LEU A 383 -0.21 -22.24 -9.61
C LEU A 383 0.41 -21.99 -8.24
N THR A 384 1.13 -22.98 -7.69
CA THR A 384 1.90 -22.80 -6.45
C THR A 384 3.10 -21.89 -6.66
N GLU A 385 3.73 -21.94 -7.83
CA GLU A 385 4.81 -21.05 -8.27
C GLU A 385 4.53 -20.55 -9.69
N GLY A 386 3.92 -19.37 -9.80
CA GLY A 386 3.55 -18.79 -11.11
C GLY A 386 4.70 -18.14 -11.87
N ALA A 387 5.82 -17.86 -11.19
CA ALA A 387 7.02 -17.30 -11.80
C ALA A 387 8.26 -17.92 -11.16
N ILE A 388 9.10 -18.54 -11.98
CA ILE A 388 10.36 -19.17 -11.52
C ILE A 388 11.51 -18.70 -12.40
N ARG A 389 12.72 -18.66 -11.85
CA ARG A 389 13.95 -18.40 -12.60
C ARG A 389 14.84 -19.63 -12.58
N LEU A 390 15.17 -20.14 -13.75
CA LEU A 390 16.03 -21.30 -13.94
C LEU A 390 17.28 -20.91 -14.72
N ARG A 391 18.36 -21.66 -14.52
CA ARG A 391 19.59 -21.54 -15.30
C ARG A 391 19.94 -22.86 -15.97
N THR A 392 20.27 -22.79 -17.26
CA THR A 392 20.72 -23.97 -18.01
C THR A 392 21.94 -24.62 -17.32
N GLY A 393 21.85 -25.94 -17.09
CA GLY A 393 22.90 -26.72 -16.43
C GLY A 393 22.85 -26.71 -14.89
N GLU A 394 21.95 -25.93 -14.28
CA GLU A 394 21.63 -26.03 -12.85
C GLU A 394 20.42 -26.95 -12.62
N ALA A 395 20.02 -27.12 -11.35
CA ALA A 395 18.91 -28.01 -10.99
C ALA A 395 17.58 -27.56 -11.61
N PRO A 396 16.71 -28.49 -12.03
CA PRO A 396 15.36 -28.15 -12.47
C PRO A 396 14.48 -27.72 -11.28
N ALA A 397 13.33 -27.12 -11.56
CA ALA A 397 12.32 -26.80 -10.55
C ALA A 397 10.98 -27.45 -10.87
N GLU A 398 10.18 -27.69 -9.83
CA GLU A 398 8.83 -28.22 -9.95
C GLU A 398 7.81 -27.08 -9.89
N ILE A 399 6.85 -27.09 -10.81
CA ILE A 399 5.69 -26.20 -10.78
C ILE A 399 4.47 -27.08 -10.53
N SER A 400 3.64 -26.72 -9.55
CA SER A 400 2.39 -27.42 -9.27
C SER A 400 1.17 -26.55 -9.57
N ALA A 401 0.07 -27.19 -9.93
CA ALA A 401 -1.23 -26.59 -10.14
C ALA A 401 -2.25 -27.15 -9.15
N ARG A 402 -3.17 -26.31 -8.71
CA ARG A 402 -4.30 -26.67 -7.85
C ARG A 402 -5.59 -26.18 -8.49
N VAL A 403 -6.60 -27.04 -8.52
CA VAL A 403 -7.92 -26.71 -9.06
C VAL A 403 -8.90 -26.56 -7.90
N SER A 404 -9.72 -25.52 -7.96
CA SER A 404 -10.84 -25.34 -7.03
C SER A 404 -12.18 -25.58 -7.75
N PRO A 405 -13.02 -26.48 -7.22
CA PRO A 405 -12.75 -27.36 -6.09
C PRO A 405 -11.86 -28.56 -6.46
N PRO A 406 -11.16 -29.20 -5.51
CA PRO A 406 -10.35 -30.38 -5.80
C PRO A 406 -11.17 -31.51 -6.44
N GLY A 407 -10.56 -32.24 -7.39
CA GLY A 407 -11.22 -33.35 -8.10
C GLY A 407 -12.31 -32.95 -9.09
N SER A 408 -12.53 -31.65 -9.33
CA SER A 408 -13.49 -31.14 -10.34
C SER A 408 -13.02 -31.28 -11.79
N THR A 409 -11.74 -31.59 -12.00
CA THR A 409 -11.17 -31.92 -13.32
C THR A 409 -10.53 -33.30 -13.27
N ARG A 410 -10.50 -34.01 -14.40
CA ARG A 410 -9.80 -35.30 -14.50
C ARG A 410 -8.35 -35.10 -14.94
N HIS A 411 -8.13 -34.15 -15.84
CA HIS A 411 -6.81 -33.86 -16.38
C HIS A 411 -6.41 -32.41 -16.11
N ILE A 412 -5.16 -32.22 -15.71
CA ILE A 412 -4.43 -30.97 -15.77
C ILE A 412 -3.33 -31.17 -16.83
N ARG A 413 -3.39 -30.38 -17.90
CA ARG A 413 -2.48 -30.49 -19.05
C ARG A 413 -1.49 -29.34 -19.07
N TRP A 414 -0.22 -29.64 -19.26
CA TRP A 414 0.88 -28.68 -19.35
C TRP A 414 1.41 -28.61 -20.77
N ASN A 415 1.67 -27.41 -21.26
CA ASN A 415 2.17 -27.20 -22.60
C ASN A 415 3.11 -25.99 -22.68
N THR A 416 4.12 -26.07 -23.53
CA THR A 416 4.96 -24.94 -23.92
C THR A 416 5.41 -25.11 -25.36
N ALA A 417 5.40 -24.01 -26.12
CA ALA A 417 5.90 -23.98 -27.49
C ALA A 417 7.41 -23.69 -27.57
N SER A 418 8.04 -23.33 -26.45
CA SER A 418 9.43 -22.89 -26.44
C SER A 418 10.39 -24.08 -26.31
N PRO A 419 11.42 -24.17 -27.17
CA PRO A 419 12.47 -25.19 -27.01
C PRO A 419 13.44 -24.88 -25.85
N LEU A 420 13.31 -23.71 -25.19
CA LEU A 420 14.22 -23.28 -24.12
C LEU A 420 13.92 -23.94 -22.77
N VAL A 421 12.84 -24.71 -22.67
CA VAL A 421 12.52 -25.51 -21.49
C VAL A 421 12.06 -26.91 -21.91
N THR A 422 12.27 -27.90 -21.05
CA THR A 422 11.70 -29.24 -21.19
C THR A 422 10.82 -29.55 -19.99
N LEU A 423 9.66 -30.12 -20.24
CA LEU A 423 8.68 -30.54 -19.24
C LEU A 423 8.82 -32.05 -18.99
N SER A 424 8.81 -32.48 -17.74
CA SER A 424 8.90 -33.92 -17.40
C SER A 424 7.67 -34.73 -17.78
N ALA A 425 6.51 -34.08 -17.92
CA ALA A 425 5.23 -34.68 -18.27
C ALA A 425 4.33 -33.65 -18.99
N ALA A 426 3.36 -34.16 -19.76
CA ALA A 426 2.33 -33.33 -20.40
C ALA A 426 1.02 -33.26 -19.57
N GLU A 427 0.85 -34.14 -18.58
CA GLU A 427 -0.29 -34.18 -17.69
C GLU A 427 0.14 -34.46 -16.24
N GLY A 428 -0.62 -33.96 -15.27
CA GLY A 428 -0.40 -34.18 -13.84
C GLY A 428 -0.62 -32.91 -13.02
N ASP A 429 -0.73 -33.05 -11.70
CA ASP A 429 -0.89 -31.91 -10.79
C ASP A 429 0.41 -31.09 -10.65
N SER A 430 1.55 -31.64 -11.07
CA SER A 430 2.82 -30.95 -11.13
C SER A 430 3.64 -31.34 -12.36
N VAL A 431 4.62 -30.50 -12.68
CA VAL A 431 5.58 -30.73 -13.76
C VAL A 431 6.96 -30.23 -13.34
N VAL A 432 8.01 -31.01 -13.64
CA VAL A 432 9.40 -30.58 -13.46
C VAL A 432 9.85 -29.89 -14.74
N VAL A 433 10.34 -28.66 -14.61
CA VAL A 433 10.81 -27.80 -15.69
C VAL A 433 12.34 -27.75 -15.67
N THR A 434 12.95 -28.12 -16.80
CA THR A 434 14.41 -28.05 -16.99
C THR A 434 14.77 -26.96 -17.99
N ALA A 435 15.73 -26.10 -17.66
CA ALA A 435 16.22 -25.05 -18.55
C ALA A 435 17.14 -25.61 -19.66
N ALA A 436 16.91 -25.15 -20.89
CA ALA A 436 17.68 -25.50 -22.09
C ALA A 436 18.01 -24.24 -22.93
N ASN A 437 18.29 -23.12 -22.26
CA ASN A 437 18.70 -21.89 -22.93
C ASN A 437 20.20 -21.93 -23.28
N HIS A 438 20.49 -22.02 -24.58
CA HIS A 438 21.83 -22.04 -25.16
C HIS A 438 22.23 -20.72 -25.84
N THR A 439 21.43 -19.66 -25.68
CA THR A 439 21.79 -18.31 -26.15
C THR A 439 22.69 -17.63 -25.13
N ASP A 440 23.05 -16.36 -25.37
CA ASP A 440 23.72 -15.52 -24.37
C ASP A 440 22.75 -14.60 -23.59
N ASP A 441 21.46 -14.66 -23.90
CA ASP A 441 20.45 -13.76 -23.36
C ASP A 441 19.48 -14.50 -22.45
N THR A 442 19.05 -13.82 -21.38
CA THR A 442 17.93 -14.30 -20.56
C THR A 442 16.64 -14.21 -21.36
N GLN A 443 15.80 -15.25 -21.28
CA GLN A 443 14.52 -15.33 -21.99
C GLN A 443 13.39 -15.63 -21.01
N VAL A 444 12.17 -15.15 -21.28
CA VAL A 444 10.99 -15.50 -20.48
C VAL A 444 10.11 -16.43 -21.30
N VAL A 445 9.81 -17.61 -20.77
CA VAL A 445 9.06 -18.67 -21.42
C VAL A 445 7.73 -18.91 -20.71
N PRO A 446 6.59 -18.73 -21.39
CA PRO A 446 5.31 -19.13 -20.84
C PRO A 446 5.13 -20.66 -20.93
N ILE A 447 4.69 -21.26 -19.83
CA ILE A 447 4.14 -22.61 -19.77
C ILE A 447 2.66 -22.48 -19.46
N GLU A 448 1.84 -22.99 -20.36
CA GLU A 448 0.39 -22.97 -20.22
C GLU A 448 -0.07 -24.23 -19.48
N VAL A 449 -0.96 -24.04 -18.51
CA VAL A 449 -1.63 -25.13 -17.80
C VAL A 449 -3.14 -25.03 -18.04
N ARG A 450 -3.82 -26.16 -18.29
CA ARG A 450 -5.25 -26.20 -18.59
C ARG A 450 -6.00 -27.33 -17.89
N THR A 451 -7.23 -27.06 -17.47
CA THR A 451 -8.21 -28.09 -17.04
C THR A 451 -9.07 -28.58 -18.21
N ASP A 452 -9.83 -29.65 -17.99
CA ASP A 452 -10.74 -30.21 -19.00
C ASP A 452 -11.84 -29.25 -19.44
N ASN A 453 -12.35 -28.40 -18.53
CA ASN A 453 -13.34 -27.36 -18.83
C ASN A 453 -12.70 -26.05 -19.36
N GLY A 454 -11.42 -26.07 -19.71
CA GLY A 454 -10.74 -24.97 -20.39
C GLY A 454 -10.38 -23.78 -19.51
N PHE A 455 -10.34 -23.94 -18.17
CA PHE A 455 -9.63 -22.96 -17.34
C PHE A 455 -8.15 -23.01 -17.67
N VAL A 456 -7.52 -21.85 -17.73
CA VAL A 456 -6.14 -21.68 -18.18
C VAL A 456 -5.41 -20.81 -17.18
N SER A 457 -4.21 -21.22 -16.83
CA SER A 457 -3.24 -20.41 -16.09
C SER A 457 -1.89 -20.50 -16.79
N ARG A 458 -0.98 -19.56 -16.49
CA ARG A 458 0.34 -19.50 -17.13
C ARG A 458 1.44 -19.36 -16.08
N ALA A 459 2.41 -20.25 -16.15
CA ALA A 459 3.67 -20.07 -15.44
C ALA A 459 4.64 -19.30 -16.35
N PHE A 460 5.36 -18.33 -15.81
CA PHE A 460 6.39 -17.60 -16.53
C PHE A 460 7.77 -18.00 -16.02
N VAL A 461 8.52 -18.73 -16.84
CA VAL A 461 9.86 -19.23 -16.50
C VAL A 461 10.89 -18.30 -17.11
N THR A 462 11.62 -17.57 -16.27
CA THR A 462 12.81 -16.83 -16.68
C THR A 462 13.96 -17.82 -16.83
N VAL A 463 14.42 -18.06 -18.05
CA VAL A 463 15.45 -19.03 -18.38
C VAL A 463 16.76 -18.30 -18.68
N ASP A 464 17.67 -18.34 -17.72
CA ASP A 464 19.04 -17.85 -17.88
C ASP A 464 19.89 -18.84 -18.67
N PRO A 465 20.82 -18.36 -19.50
CA PRO A 465 21.81 -19.22 -20.14
C PRO A 465 22.79 -19.80 -19.12
N ALA A 466 23.50 -20.86 -19.51
CA ALA A 466 24.48 -21.50 -18.64
C ALA A 466 25.60 -20.52 -18.23
N TYR A 467 26.08 -20.66 -16.99
CA TYR A 467 27.27 -19.91 -16.57
C TYR A 467 28.49 -20.34 -17.38
N ARG A 468 29.33 -19.36 -17.70
CA ARG A 468 30.68 -19.56 -18.21
C ARG A 468 31.71 -19.32 -17.09
N PRO A 469 32.95 -19.83 -17.24
CA PRO A 469 34.02 -19.54 -16.30
C PRO A 469 34.22 -18.03 -16.11
N ALA A 470 34.52 -17.62 -14.88
CA ALA A 470 34.84 -16.22 -14.60
C ALA A 470 36.07 -15.77 -15.39
N PRO A 471 36.14 -14.48 -15.81
CA PRO A 471 37.35 -13.95 -16.40
C PRO A 471 38.49 -13.93 -15.36
N VAL A 472 39.74 -13.85 -15.82
CA VAL A 472 40.91 -13.80 -14.93
C VAL A 472 41.53 -12.42 -14.94
N LEU A 473 42.02 -11.96 -13.80
CA LEU A 473 42.84 -10.75 -13.73
C LEU A 473 44.20 -11.02 -14.37
N ALA A 474 44.60 -10.16 -15.31
CA ALA A 474 45.92 -10.24 -15.94
C ALA A 474 47.07 -9.88 -14.98
N GLY A 475 46.74 -9.30 -13.82
CA GLY A 475 47.65 -8.98 -12.72
C GLY A 475 46.88 -8.42 -11.53
N ALA A 476 47.57 -8.20 -10.42
CA ALA A 476 46.94 -7.60 -9.24
C ALA A 476 46.37 -6.20 -9.58
N PRO A 477 45.18 -5.84 -9.09
CA PRO A 477 44.61 -4.52 -9.34
C PRO A 477 45.47 -3.42 -8.69
N VAL A 478 45.58 -2.26 -9.33
CA VAL A 478 46.49 -1.17 -8.90
C VAL A 478 45.70 0.11 -8.70
N ILE A 479 45.86 0.74 -7.53
CA ILE A 479 45.30 2.06 -7.25
C ILE A 479 46.33 3.13 -7.66
N ARG A 480 45.87 4.16 -8.36
CA ARG A 480 46.65 5.34 -8.73
C ARG A 480 45.94 6.62 -8.31
N PRO A 481 46.66 7.64 -7.82
CA PRO A 481 46.09 8.98 -7.68
C PRO A 481 45.67 9.53 -9.05
N ASP A 482 44.51 10.19 -9.10
CA ASP A 482 43.97 10.86 -10.29
C ASP A 482 43.61 12.31 -9.93
N GLY A 483 44.64 13.09 -9.60
CA GLY A 483 44.50 14.41 -8.99
C GLY A 483 44.38 14.37 -7.46
N PRO A 484 44.12 15.52 -6.81
CA PRO A 484 44.20 15.67 -5.36
C PRO A 484 43.03 15.04 -4.58
N GLN A 485 41.88 14.83 -5.23
CA GLN A 485 40.64 14.39 -4.58
C GLN A 485 40.05 13.10 -5.18
N ARG A 486 40.81 12.39 -6.02
CA ARG A 486 40.32 11.17 -6.68
C ARG A 486 41.40 10.10 -6.76
N MET A 487 40.98 8.86 -6.61
CA MET A 487 41.78 7.68 -6.87
C MET A 487 41.13 6.84 -7.96
N ARG A 488 41.95 6.26 -8.82
CA ARG A 488 41.53 5.36 -9.89
C ARG A 488 42.06 3.95 -9.65
N LEU A 489 41.21 2.96 -9.87
CA LEU A 489 41.55 1.55 -9.81
C LEU A 489 41.75 1.01 -11.23
N ASP A 490 42.99 0.68 -11.54
CA ASP A 490 43.37 0.06 -12.80
C ASP A 490 43.41 -1.46 -12.64
N TYR A 491 42.68 -2.17 -13.49
CA TYR A 491 42.81 -3.62 -13.66
C TYR A 491 42.45 -4.03 -15.10
N THR A 492 42.83 -5.24 -15.48
CA THR A 492 42.54 -5.78 -16.81
C THR A 492 42.06 -7.21 -16.68
N LEU A 493 40.97 -7.53 -17.37
CA LEU A 493 40.40 -8.86 -17.42
C LEU A 493 40.80 -9.56 -18.72
N GLY A 494 41.36 -10.76 -18.59
CA GLY A 494 41.51 -11.71 -19.68
C GLY A 494 40.29 -12.62 -19.80
N GLY A 495 40.00 -13.08 -21.03
CA GLY A 495 38.90 -14.02 -21.28
C GLY A 495 37.51 -13.38 -21.23
N LEU A 496 37.38 -12.10 -21.60
CA LEU A 496 36.07 -11.45 -21.73
C LEU A 496 35.33 -11.89 -23.00
N ASP A 497 36.02 -12.28 -24.08
CA ASP A 497 35.41 -12.76 -25.33
C ASP A 497 34.27 -11.87 -25.85
N GLY A 498 34.47 -10.55 -25.82
CA GLY A 498 33.48 -9.54 -26.25
C GLY A 498 32.41 -9.18 -25.21
N ARG A 499 32.47 -9.75 -24.01
CA ARG A 499 31.50 -9.52 -22.92
C ARG A 499 31.84 -8.28 -22.10
N THR A 500 30.82 -7.78 -21.41
CA THR A 500 30.94 -6.61 -20.54
C THR A 500 31.54 -6.99 -19.19
N ASP A 501 32.50 -6.21 -18.70
CA ASP A 501 33.00 -6.31 -17.33
C ASP A 501 31.90 -5.92 -16.32
N ARG A 502 31.58 -6.86 -15.42
CA ARG A 502 30.58 -6.73 -14.36
C ARG A 502 31.19 -7.02 -12.98
N SER A 503 32.51 -6.83 -12.85
CA SER A 503 33.28 -7.13 -11.64
C SER A 503 32.85 -6.24 -10.47
N PRO A 504 32.36 -6.80 -9.35
CA PRO A 504 32.15 -6.00 -8.17
C PRO A 504 33.50 -5.51 -7.62
N VAL A 505 33.56 -4.19 -7.41
CA VAL A 505 34.64 -3.48 -6.74
C VAL A 505 34.15 -2.99 -5.38
N THR A 506 34.94 -3.21 -4.35
CA THR A 506 34.74 -2.65 -3.00
C THR A 506 35.96 -1.84 -2.60
N TRP A 507 35.75 -0.58 -2.24
CA TRP A 507 36.78 0.31 -1.71
C TRP A 507 36.77 0.27 -0.19
N LEU A 508 37.97 0.17 0.38
CA LEU A 508 38.23 -0.01 1.80
C LEU A 508 39.15 1.10 2.29
N ALA A 509 38.82 1.70 3.44
CA ALA A 509 39.72 2.54 4.20
C ALA A 509 40.33 1.74 5.36
N CYS A 510 41.62 1.97 5.61
CA CYS A 510 42.43 1.20 6.53
C CYS A 510 43.27 2.15 7.39
N ALA A 511 43.49 1.78 8.65
CA ALA A 511 44.36 2.53 9.56
C ALA A 511 45.85 2.40 9.20
N ASP A 512 46.23 1.29 8.55
CA ASP A 512 47.61 0.96 8.17
C ASP A 512 47.66 0.27 6.79
N ALA A 513 48.87 0.13 6.25
CA ALA A 513 49.12 -0.48 4.94
C ALA A 513 48.77 -1.98 4.87
N THR A 514 48.70 -2.67 6.01
CA THR A 514 48.35 -4.11 6.08
C THR A 514 46.84 -4.33 6.07
N CYS A 515 46.07 -3.29 6.40
CA CYS A 515 44.62 -3.26 6.37
C CYS A 515 43.96 -4.41 7.15
N THR A 516 44.36 -4.57 8.42
CA THR A 516 43.84 -5.63 9.30
C THR A 516 42.38 -5.41 9.72
N ARG A 517 41.91 -4.16 9.76
CA ARG A 517 40.53 -3.76 10.07
C ARG A 517 40.00 -2.79 9.01
N PRO A 518 39.58 -3.29 7.83
CA PRO A 518 39.05 -2.45 6.77
C PRO A 518 37.66 -1.90 7.12
N GLU A 519 37.41 -0.66 6.73
CA GLU A 519 36.09 -0.04 6.72
C GLU A 519 35.66 0.14 5.26
N VAL A 520 34.45 -0.31 4.91
CA VAL A 520 33.93 -0.15 3.55
C VAL A 520 33.51 1.31 3.35
N VAL A 521 34.02 1.93 2.28
CA VAL A 521 33.75 3.36 2.00
C VAL A 521 33.01 3.57 0.68
N ALA A 522 33.11 2.64 -0.26
CA ALA A 522 32.31 2.65 -1.48
C ALA A 522 32.19 1.25 -2.10
N VAL A 523 31.07 1.00 -2.78
CA VAL A 523 30.76 -0.29 -3.41
C VAL A 523 30.24 -0.11 -4.84
N SER A 524 30.50 -1.09 -5.69
CA SER A 524 29.90 -1.17 -7.02
C SER A 524 28.40 -1.45 -6.93
N ARG A 525 27.59 -0.79 -7.76
CA ARG A 525 26.15 -1.05 -7.89
C ARG A 525 25.65 -0.97 -9.33
N GLY A 526 24.59 -1.74 -9.59
CA GLY A 526 23.96 -1.83 -10.90
C GLY A 526 24.82 -2.53 -11.94
N ASP A 527 25.61 -3.53 -11.52
CA ASP A 527 26.47 -4.30 -12.42
C ASP A 527 27.50 -3.43 -13.17
N VAL A 528 27.93 -2.32 -12.57
CA VAL A 528 29.02 -1.48 -13.10
C VAL A 528 30.16 -1.42 -12.10
N PRO A 529 31.39 -1.80 -12.51
CA PRO A 529 32.56 -1.68 -11.66
C PRO A 529 32.83 -0.22 -11.25
N LEU A 530 33.01 0.01 -9.94
CA LEU A 530 33.37 1.32 -9.41
C LEU A 530 34.89 1.52 -9.48
N GLN A 531 35.39 1.99 -10.62
CA GLN A 531 36.82 2.19 -10.86
C GLN A 531 37.38 3.50 -10.28
N GLU A 532 36.55 4.37 -9.74
CA GLU A 532 36.96 5.66 -9.18
C GLU A 532 36.43 5.84 -7.77
N LEU A 533 37.23 6.46 -6.91
CA LEU A 533 36.86 6.85 -5.54
C LEU A 533 37.20 8.32 -5.31
N ALA A 534 36.21 9.11 -4.89
CA ALA A 534 36.44 10.45 -4.38
C ALA A 534 37.05 10.41 -2.97
N ILE A 535 38.03 11.26 -2.71
CA ILE A 535 38.73 11.33 -1.42
C ILE A 535 38.19 12.52 -0.63
N SER A 536 37.49 12.22 0.46
CA SER A 536 37.02 13.21 1.43
C SER A 536 38.13 13.60 2.41
N PRO A 537 37.99 14.74 3.13
CA PRO A 537 38.85 15.08 4.27
C PRO A 537 39.02 13.93 5.29
N GLY A 538 37.96 13.16 5.54
CA GLY A 538 37.95 12.05 6.49
C GLY A 538 38.77 10.84 6.05
N LEU A 539 39.02 10.72 4.74
CA LEU A 539 39.93 9.73 4.17
C LEU A 539 41.37 10.21 4.09
N ALA A 540 41.68 11.47 4.41
CA ALA A 540 43.03 12.01 4.36
C ALA A 540 43.99 11.28 5.32
N GLY A 541 45.18 10.93 4.81
CA GLY A 541 46.23 10.25 5.56
C GLY A 541 45.97 8.75 5.86
N ARG A 542 44.78 8.23 5.52
CA ARG A 542 44.43 6.81 5.63
C ARG A 542 45.00 6.00 4.47
N TYR A 543 44.98 4.68 4.62
CA TYR A 543 45.36 3.77 3.55
C TYR A 543 44.10 3.28 2.83
N ILE A 544 44.07 3.39 1.51
CA ILE A 544 42.96 2.95 0.67
C ILE A 544 43.34 1.67 -0.05
N MET A 545 42.45 0.69 -0.04
CA MET A 545 42.58 -0.59 -0.74
C MET A 545 41.30 -0.85 -1.54
N ALA A 546 41.41 -1.60 -2.63
CA ALA A 546 40.26 -2.08 -3.38
C ALA A 546 40.31 -3.59 -3.54
N THR A 547 39.15 -4.24 -3.51
CA THR A 547 38.98 -5.63 -3.93
C THR A 547 38.25 -5.67 -5.25
N VAL A 548 38.73 -6.47 -6.20
CA VAL A 548 38.05 -6.76 -7.48
C VAL A 548 37.77 -8.26 -7.53
N ALA A 549 36.49 -8.64 -7.66
CA ALA A 549 36.14 -10.02 -7.98
C ALA A 549 35.80 -10.12 -9.47
N PRO A 550 36.65 -10.76 -10.30
CA PRO A 550 36.46 -10.78 -11.75
C PRO A 550 35.13 -11.40 -12.15
N ARG A 551 34.35 -10.67 -12.95
CA ARG A 551 33.04 -11.13 -13.45
C ARG A 551 32.71 -10.48 -14.78
N HIS A 552 32.01 -11.21 -15.62
CA HIS A 552 31.24 -10.70 -16.75
C HIS A 552 29.75 -11.09 -16.61
N ASP A 553 28.90 -10.60 -17.50
CA ASP A 553 27.44 -10.83 -17.55
C ASP A 553 26.96 -12.29 -17.32
N LEU A 554 27.60 -13.29 -17.92
CA LEU A 554 27.28 -14.72 -17.77
C LEU A 554 28.29 -15.52 -16.93
N SER A 555 28.92 -14.92 -15.93
CA SER A 555 29.76 -15.65 -14.97
C SER A 555 29.39 -15.32 -13.53
N ARG A 556 29.68 -16.25 -12.62
CA ARG A 556 29.77 -15.93 -11.19
C ARG A 556 31.05 -15.15 -10.92
N PRO A 557 31.11 -14.30 -9.89
CA PRO A 557 32.36 -13.68 -9.48
C PRO A 557 33.43 -14.74 -9.21
N GLY A 558 34.60 -14.57 -9.81
CA GLY A 558 35.79 -15.32 -9.47
C GLY A 558 36.37 -14.91 -8.11
N PRO A 559 37.49 -15.53 -7.69
CA PRO A 559 38.17 -15.15 -6.46
C PRO A 559 38.56 -13.67 -6.44
N ALA A 560 38.16 -12.96 -5.40
CA ALA A 560 38.49 -11.55 -5.24
C ALA A 560 40.00 -11.35 -5.02
N GLN A 561 40.59 -10.38 -5.74
CA GLN A 561 41.97 -9.97 -5.55
C GLN A 561 42.03 -8.57 -4.95
N ARG A 562 43.00 -8.37 -4.05
CA ARG A 562 43.23 -7.08 -3.37
C ARG A 562 44.30 -6.29 -4.11
N SER A 563 44.12 -4.97 -4.17
CA SER A 563 45.19 -4.05 -4.50
C SER A 563 46.17 -3.93 -3.34
N ALA A 564 47.37 -3.41 -3.61
CA ALA A 564 48.18 -2.83 -2.55
C ALA A 564 47.44 -1.63 -1.93
N ALA A 565 47.66 -1.39 -0.63
CA ALA A 565 47.10 -0.25 0.05
C ALA A 565 47.90 1.02 -0.30
N VAL A 566 47.21 2.08 -0.70
CA VAL A 566 47.82 3.36 -1.08
C VAL A 566 47.45 4.41 -0.04
N ARG A 567 48.46 5.10 0.52
CA ARG A 567 48.21 6.18 1.48
C ARG A 567 47.68 7.40 0.75
N THR A 568 46.55 7.94 1.20
CA THR A 568 45.99 9.18 0.69
C THR A 568 46.84 10.37 1.16
N VAL A 569 46.92 11.38 0.30
CA VAL A 569 47.39 12.72 0.67
C VAL A 569 46.21 13.52 1.23
N SER A 570 46.50 14.69 1.80
CA SER A 570 45.47 15.60 2.26
C SER A 570 44.50 15.94 1.13
N ALA A 571 43.20 15.73 1.35
CA ALA A 571 42.15 16.17 0.45
C ALA A 571 41.80 17.63 0.78
N GLU A 572 41.62 18.45 -0.26
CA GLU A 572 41.00 19.76 -0.08
C GLU A 572 39.52 19.58 0.29
N GLU A 573 38.98 20.51 1.06
CA GLU A 573 37.55 20.47 1.38
C GLU A 573 36.72 20.91 0.17
N ALA A 574 35.80 20.06 -0.29
CA ALA A 574 34.93 20.36 -1.42
C ALA A 574 33.94 21.48 -1.09
N ALA A 575 33.88 22.53 -1.91
CA ALA A 575 32.94 23.66 -1.71
C ALA A 575 31.47 23.23 -1.72
N ILE A 576 31.20 22.07 -2.34
CA ILE A 576 29.92 21.38 -2.37
C ILE A 576 30.16 19.94 -1.89
N ALA A 577 29.35 19.46 -0.96
CA ALA A 577 29.33 18.07 -0.53
C ALA A 577 28.02 17.42 -0.98
N SER A 578 28.12 16.30 -1.71
CA SER A 578 26.95 15.52 -2.14
C SER A 578 27.14 14.04 -1.83
N ALA A 579 26.04 13.35 -1.56
CA ALA A 579 26.04 11.91 -1.37
C ALA A 579 25.88 11.19 -2.72
N ASP A 580 26.84 10.33 -3.09
CA ASP A 580 26.65 9.42 -4.21
C ASP A 580 25.90 8.16 -3.74
N PHE A 581 24.57 8.20 -3.81
CA PHE A 581 23.73 7.07 -3.39
C PHE A 581 23.90 5.81 -4.23
N ARG A 582 24.58 5.87 -5.38
CA ARG A 582 24.96 4.67 -6.11
C ARG A 582 26.07 3.91 -5.38
N SER A 583 27.11 4.60 -4.95
CA SER A 583 28.31 3.96 -4.39
C SER A 583 28.37 3.93 -2.86
N LEU A 584 27.56 4.76 -2.18
CA LEU A 584 27.49 4.84 -0.72
C LEU A 584 27.07 3.48 -0.12
N PRO A 585 27.87 2.88 0.77
CA PRO A 585 27.49 1.65 1.47
C PRO A 585 26.19 1.86 2.26
N ASP A 586 25.28 0.90 2.22
CA ASP A 586 23.98 0.93 2.93
C ASP A 586 24.04 0.34 4.35
N SER A 587 25.21 -0.15 4.77
CA SER A 587 25.46 -0.64 6.13
C SER A 587 25.89 0.46 7.09
N SER A 588 25.50 0.36 8.36
CA SER A 588 25.97 1.26 9.42
C SER A 588 27.49 1.21 9.57
N VAL A 589 28.17 2.35 9.53
CA VAL A 589 29.63 2.44 9.74
C VAL A 589 29.92 3.08 11.09
N ALA A 590 30.60 2.35 11.98
CA ALA A 590 31.00 2.84 13.30
C ALA A 590 32.20 3.81 13.17
N GLY A 591 31.93 5.12 13.10
CA GLY A 591 32.97 6.15 13.07
C GLY A 591 32.46 7.50 12.59
N ARG A 592 33.10 8.59 13.04
CA ARG A 592 32.82 9.97 12.60
C ARG A 592 34.08 10.52 11.94
N TRP A 593 34.08 10.68 10.63
CA TRP A 593 35.15 11.35 9.91
C TRP A 593 34.58 12.56 9.19
N GLU A 594 35.33 13.65 9.23
CA GLU A 594 34.97 14.90 8.60
C GLU A 594 34.83 14.75 7.08
N GLY A 595 33.86 15.42 6.47
CA GLY A 595 33.63 15.35 5.04
C GLY A 595 33.01 14.04 4.53
N ASP A 596 32.52 13.18 5.42
CA ASP A 596 31.86 11.92 5.05
C ASP A 596 30.37 11.89 5.38
N TRP A 597 29.65 11.07 4.61
CA TRP A 597 28.28 10.66 4.86
C TRP A 597 28.22 9.40 5.71
N ARG A 598 27.23 9.32 6.60
CA ARG A 598 27.05 8.23 7.56
C ARG A 598 25.60 7.81 7.64
N LEU A 599 25.40 6.50 7.78
CA LEU A 599 24.10 5.89 7.96
C LEU A 599 23.98 5.25 9.33
N THR A 600 22.85 5.50 9.99
CA THR A 600 22.34 4.72 11.12
C THR A 600 20.93 4.28 10.83
N GLY A 601 20.54 3.11 11.35
CA GLY A 601 19.26 2.47 11.05
C GLY A 601 19.29 1.73 9.70
N ALA A 602 18.10 1.35 9.23
CA ALA A 602 17.93 0.57 8.03
C ALA A 602 17.86 1.48 6.81
N TRP A 603 18.71 1.17 5.84
CA TRP A 603 18.75 1.82 4.53
C TRP A 603 18.93 0.76 3.46
N SER A 604 18.44 1.07 2.27
CA SER A 604 18.67 0.25 1.09
C SER A 604 18.93 1.15 -0.10
N SER A 605 19.90 0.78 -0.93
CA SER A 605 20.09 1.48 -2.19
C SER A 605 18.99 1.12 -3.17
N GLU A 606 18.51 2.13 -3.87
CA GLU A 606 17.47 2.00 -4.87
C GLU A 606 18.02 2.38 -6.24
N ALA A 607 17.91 1.45 -7.19
CA ALA A 607 18.20 1.75 -8.58
C ALA A 607 17.26 2.85 -9.10
N PRO A 608 17.69 3.65 -10.08
CA PRO A 608 16.79 4.64 -10.66
C PRO A 608 15.54 4.00 -11.26
N LEU A 609 14.40 4.64 -11.02
CA LEU A 609 13.19 4.41 -11.79
C LEU A 609 13.21 5.39 -12.96
N ASP A 610 13.19 4.90 -14.18
CA ASP A 610 13.22 5.69 -15.41
C ASP A 610 14.45 6.62 -15.52
N ASP A 611 14.26 7.94 -15.68
CA ASP A 611 15.29 8.96 -15.88
C ASP A 611 15.90 9.52 -14.57
N ARG A 612 15.53 8.94 -13.42
CA ARG A 612 15.94 9.42 -12.10
C ARG A 612 17.40 9.09 -11.79
N SER A 613 17.90 9.58 -10.65
CA SER A 613 19.17 9.18 -10.07
C SER A 613 19.02 7.92 -9.19
N TRP A 614 20.15 7.30 -8.88
CA TRP A 614 20.23 6.32 -7.79
C TRP A 614 19.75 6.97 -6.49
N GLY A 615 19.03 6.20 -5.69
CA GLY A 615 18.45 6.67 -4.46
C GLY A 615 18.91 5.88 -3.24
N LEU A 616 18.67 6.46 -2.07
CA LEU A 616 18.80 5.78 -0.79
C LEU A 616 17.43 5.76 -0.11
N ARG A 617 16.83 4.57 -0.05
CA ARG A 617 15.53 4.33 0.56
C ARG A 617 15.69 4.09 2.05
N VAL A 618 14.89 4.79 2.84
CA VAL A 618 14.80 4.58 4.28
C VAL A 618 14.02 3.30 4.59
N GLY A 619 14.47 2.55 5.60
CA GLY A 619 13.78 1.34 6.08
C GLY A 619 12.62 1.63 7.03
N ARG A 620 12.22 0.61 7.79
CA ARG A 620 11.06 0.65 8.71
C ARG A 620 11.42 0.95 10.16
N GLU A 621 12.64 1.41 10.40
CA GLU A 621 13.12 1.84 11.72
C GLU A 621 13.61 3.28 11.64
N ASP A 622 13.87 3.85 12.81
CA ASP A 622 14.43 5.19 12.91
C ASP A 622 15.82 5.22 12.27
N SER A 623 15.95 6.06 11.25
CA SER A 623 17.10 6.05 10.36
C SER A 623 17.61 7.46 10.13
N THR A 624 18.93 7.60 10.10
CA THR A 624 19.60 8.89 9.91
C THR A 624 20.69 8.78 8.86
N LEU A 625 20.69 9.71 7.91
CA LEU A 625 21.82 10.05 7.05
C LEU A 625 22.47 11.33 7.60
N LEU A 626 23.75 11.29 7.96
CA LEU A 626 24.47 12.44 8.50
C LEU A 626 25.69 12.76 7.67
N TYR A 627 25.87 14.03 7.34
CA TYR A 627 27.11 14.58 6.82
C TYR A 627 27.87 15.28 7.95
N VAL A 628 29.08 14.82 8.22
CA VAL A 628 29.98 15.49 9.18
C VAL A 628 30.66 16.62 8.43
N GLY A 629 30.09 17.83 8.50
CA GLY A 629 30.61 19.00 7.79
C GLY A 629 31.87 19.59 8.42
N ARG A 630 32.35 20.68 7.79
CA ARG A 630 33.56 21.42 8.19
C ARG A 630 33.41 22.05 9.59
N PRO A 631 34.50 22.38 10.30
CA PRO A 631 34.47 22.80 11.69
C PRO A 631 34.00 24.26 11.85
N SER A 632 34.09 25.07 10.79
CA SER A 632 33.59 26.43 10.73
C SER A 632 33.07 26.77 9.33
N ALA A 633 31.75 26.70 9.15
CA ALA A 633 31.05 27.19 7.96
C ALA A 633 30.24 28.45 8.31
N GLY A 634 30.29 29.47 7.47
CA GLY A 634 29.41 30.65 7.57
C GLY A 634 28.05 30.32 6.96
N ASP A 635 27.82 30.90 5.78
CA ASP A 635 26.64 30.63 4.94
C ASP A 635 26.63 29.18 4.44
N MET A 636 25.42 28.64 4.24
CA MET A 636 25.20 27.24 3.88
C MET A 636 23.89 27.11 3.11
N ASP A 637 23.90 26.35 2.03
CA ASP A 637 22.69 25.90 1.35
C ASP A 637 22.59 24.37 1.43
N VAL A 638 21.41 23.86 1.78
CA VAL A 638 21.08 22.43 1.77
C VAL A 638 20.01 22.19 0.72
N SER A 639 20.23 21.23 -0.18
CA SER A 639 19.26 20.81 -1.18
C SER A 639 19.00 19.31 -1.07
N VAL A 640 17.74 18.93 -0.97
CA VAL A 640 17.31 17.53 -0.87
C VAL A 640 16.25 17.24 -1.94
N VAL A 641 16.42 16.13 -2.67
CA VAL A 641 15.41 15.62 -3.60
C VAL A 641 14.84 14.32 -3.03
N LEU A 642 13.52 14.27 -2.87
CA LEU A 642 12.78 13.18 -2.24
C LEU A 642 11.79 12.56 -3.22
N ASP A 643 11.75 11.23 -3.26
CA ASP A 643 10.57 10.50 -3.73
C ASP A 643 9.85 9.90 -2.53
N THR A 644 8.56 10.18 -2.39
CA THR A 644 7.71 9.51 -1.39
C THR A 644 6.90 8.40 -2.03
N ASP A 645 6.60 7.35 -1.26
CA ASP A 645 5.74 6.25 -1.73
C ASP A 645 4.28 6.66 -1.99
N LYS A 646 3.89 7.86 -1.54
CA LYS A 646 2.52 8.37 -1.64
C LYS A 646 2.43 9.57 -2.57
N LEU A 647 1.55 9.51 -3.57
CA LEU A 647 1.41 10.55 -4.60
C LEU A 647 0.70 11.82 -4.11
N GLU A 648 -0.10 11.74 -3.06
CA GLU A 648 -1.02 12.79 -2.65
C GLU A 648 -0.44 13.78 -1.62
N GLY A 649 0.88 13.93 -1.51
CA GLY A 649 1.47 15.00 -0.71
C GLY A 649 1.70 14.71 0.78
N GLN A 650 1.38 13.50 1.26
CA GLN A 650 1.39 13.17 2.69
C GLN A 650 2.64 12.38 3.16
N GLY A 651 3.31 11.61 2.31
CA GLY A 651 4.56 10.87 2.60
C GLY A 651 4.53 9.77 3.69
N PHE A 652 3.63 9.85 4.67
CA PHE A 652 3.54 9.00 5.88
C PHE A 652 2.24 8.19 5.88
N SER A 653 2.24 6.98 6.46
CA SER A 653 1.01 6.15 6.48
C SER A 653 0.06 6.44 7.61
N ILE A 654 0.55 6.98 8.72
CA ILE A 654 -0.26 7.39 9.86
C ILE A 654 0.05 8.83 10.26
N PRO A 655 -0.87 9.55 10.92
CA PRO A 655 -0.57 10.86 11.46
C PRO A 655 0.57 10.80 12.50
N GLY A 656 1.47 11.77 12.38
CA GLY A 656 2.66 11.98 13.18
C GLY A 656 2.49 13.06 14.24
N ALA A 657 3.60 13.56 14.77
CA ALA A 657 3.59 14.65 15.74
C ALA A 657 4.85 15.52 15.69
N PRO A 658 4.75 16.80 16.12
CA PRO A 658 5.91 17.67 16.23
C PRO A 658 6.88 17.28 17.36
N GLN A 659 6.39 16.56 18.39
CA GLN A 659 7.17 16.16 19.55
C GLN A 659 8.10 14.98 19.28
N ASP A 660 9.21 14.91 20.02
CA ASP A 660 10.16 13.78 19.99
C ASP A 660 9.68 12.58 20.84
N ASP A 661 8.44 12.13 20.62
CA ASP A 661 7.77 11.10 21.45
C ASP A 661 7.59 9.74 20.75
N GLY A 662 8.32 9.52 19.65
CA GLY A 662 8.26 8.30 18.84
C GLY A 662 7.12 8.27 17.82
N ARG A 663 6.26 9.29 17.75
CA ARG A 663 5.31 9.42 16.64
C ARG A 663 6.01 9.83 15.34
N PRO A 664 5.46 9.46 14.17
CA PRO A 664 6.15 9.68 12.90
C PRO A 664 6.50 11.15 12.61
N ARG A 665 7.71 11.41 12.15
CA ARG A 665 8.21 12.68 11.60
C ARG A 665 9.47 12.46 10.78
N ALA A 666 9.90 13.50 10.09
CA ALA A 666 11.21 13.56 9.47
C ALA A 666 11.82 14.95 9.62
N ASP A 667 13.16 14.99 9.64
CA ASP A 667 13.93 16.21 9.80
C ASP A 667 14.97 16.31 8.68
N ILE A 668 15.03 17.47 7.99
CA ILE A 668 16.21 17.87 7.22
C ILE A 668 17.07 18.74 8.13
N LEU A 669 18.18 18.18 8.59
CA LEU A 669 19.13 18.80 9.49
C LEU A 669 20.06 19.73 8.72
N PHE A 670 20.29 20.93 9.25
CA PHE A 670 21.20 21.93 8.69
C PHE A 670 21.88 22.70 9.83
N LYS A 671 23.07 23.28 9.56
CA LYS A 671 23.92 23.89 10.60
C LYS A 671 23.98 22.98 11.82
N TYR A 672 24.29 21.71 11.59
CA TYR A 672 24.19 20.63 12.56
C TYR A 672 25.56 20.09 12.94
N ASP A 673 25.79 19.85 14.22
CA ASP A 673 26.93 19.13 14.73
C ASP A 673 26.51 17.72 15.17
N PRO A 674 26.88 16.69 14.39
CA PRO A 674 26.61 15.31 14.77
C PRO A 674 27.19 14.90 16.13
N ALA A 675 28.30 15.49 16.57
CA ALA A 675 28.99 15.08 17.81
C ALA A 675 28.20 15.46 19.05
N THR A 676 27.74 16.72 19.12
CA THR A 676 26.88 17.23 20.19
C THR A 676 25.39 17.00 19.95
N ARG A 677 25.03 16.46 18.78
CA ARG A 677 23.64 16.27 18.32
C ARG A 677 22.82 17.57 18.38
N SER A 678 23.46 18.69 18.07
CA SER A 678 22.86 20.03 18.22
C SER A 678 22.96 20.83 16.92
N GLY A 679 21.99 21.69 16.66
CA GLY A 679 21.89 22.46 15.41
C GLY A 679 20.45 22.85 15.10
N TYR A 680 20.06 22.74 13.83
CA TYR A 680 18.73 23.13 13.37
C TYR A 680 18.13 22.10 12.41
N ALA A 681 16.81 22.12 12.29
CA ALA A 681 16.06 21.21 11.43
C ALA A 681 14.88 21.91 10.76
N LEU A 682 14.61 21.54 9.51
CA LEU A 682 13.28 21.63 8.93
C LEU A 682 12.56 20.31 9.25
N ARG A 683 11.64 20.37 10.21
CA ARG A 683 10.84 19.22 10.65
C ARG A 683 9.55 19.16 9.86
N PHE A 684 9.14 17.94 9.48
CA PHE A 684 7.86 17.72 8.85
C PHE A 684 7.16 16.42 9.27
N TRP A 685 5.83 16.47 9.34
CA TRP A 685 4.99 15.34 9.75
C TRP A 685 3.59 15.45 9.16
N ARG A 686 2.93 14.31 8.95
CA ARG A 686 1.49 14.28 8.62
C ARG A 686 0.68 14.63 9.87
N SER A 687 -0.14 15.68 9.82
CA SER A 687 -1.06 16.03 10.92
C SER A 687 -2.49 15.59 10.63
N THR A 688 -3.38 15.68 11.61
CA THR A 688 -4.83 15.48 11.41
C THR A 688 -5.52 16.68 10.75
N ARG A 689 -4.80 17.74 10.36
CA ARG A 689 -5.36 18.92 9.68
C ARG A 689 -5.61 18.69 8.18
N SER A 690 -5.02 17.66 7.57
CA SER A 690 -5.21 17.33 6.16
C SER A 690 -4.90 15.86 5.87
N ALA A 691 -5.59 15.28 4.89
CA ALA A 691 -5.31 13.95 4.35
C ALA A 691 -4.22 13.98 3.26
N THR A 692 -3.95 15.13 2.66
CA THR A 692 -3.12 15.31 1.45
C THR A 692 -1.95 16.29 1.64
N ALA A 693 -1.70 16.71 2.87
CA ALA A 693 -0.63 17.66 3.18
C ALA A 693 0.12 17.29 4.47
N VAL A 694 1.38 17.73 4.54
CA VAL A 694 2.20 17.64 5.75
C VAL A 694 2.47 19.03 6.30
N VAL A 695 2.74 19.08 7.59
CA VAL A 695 3.17 20.30 8.28
C VAL A 695 4.68 20.40 8.17
N PHE A 696 5.20 21.57 7.84
CA PHE A 696 6.61 21.93 7.90
C PHE A 696 6.83 23.04 8.93
N GLN A 697 7.91 22.94 9.70
CA GLN A 697 8.29 23.97 10.67
C GLN A 697 9.78 23.91 11.00
N LEU A 698 10.38 25.06 11.35
CA LEU A 698 11.78 25.16 11.74
C LEU A 698 11.99 24.88 13.24
N TYR A 699 13.01 24.10 13.57
CA TYR A 699 13.34 23.67 14.93
C TYR A 699 14.82 23.96 15.26
N ARG A 700 15.07 24.31 16.54
CA ARG A 700 16.38 24.16 17.17
C ARG A 700 16.49 22.75 17.75
N ILE A 701 17.61 22.09 17.49
CA ILE A 701 17.93 20.78 18.07
C ILE A 701 19.02 20.96 19.14
N THR A 702 18.77 20.45 20.34
CA THR A 702 19.73 20.43 21.46
C THR A 702 19.84 19.01 22.01
N ASP A 703 21.03 18.41 21.93
CA ASP A 703 21.27 17.00 22.31
C ASP A 703 20.23 16.01 21.73
N GLY A 704 19.86 16.22 20.47
CA GLY A 704 18.88 15.41 19.74
C GLY A 704 17.42 15.74 20.01
N GLN A 705 17.10 16.69 20.90
CA GLN A 705 15.73 17.10 21.21
C GLN A 705 15.37 18.40 20.48
N GLY A 706 14.20 18.44 19.85
CA GLY A 706 13.73 19.55 19.04
C GLY A 706 12.81 20.51 19.79
N THR A 707 13.08 21.81 19.65
CA THR A 707 12.18 22.90 20.08
C THR A 707 11.87 23.80 18.88
N PRO A 708 10.59 24.14 18.61
CA PRO A 708 10.25 25.05 17.51
C PRO A 708 10.95 26.40 17.65
N LEU A 709 11.44 26.98 16.54
CA LEU A 709 12.03 28.33 16.55
C LEU A 709 10.97 29.43 16.76
N GLY A 710 9.74 29.15 16.36
CA GLY A 710 8.60 30.05 16.48
C GLY A 710 7.28 29.30 16.29
N PRO A 711 6.14 30.00 16.41
CA PRO A 711 4.82 29.39 16.25
C PRO A 711 4.45 29.09 14.79
N GLU A 712 5.18 29.65 13.83
CA GLU A 712 4.87 29.54 12.41
C GLU A 712 5.14 28.12 11.90
N ASP A 713 4.11 27.52 11.29
CA ASP A 713 4.19 26.30 10.51
C ASP A 713 3.51 26.51 9.15
N GLN A 714 3.81 25.63 8.19
CA GLN A 714 3.12 25.61 6.91
C GLN A 714 2.57 24.22 6.63
N LEU A 715 1.26 24.13 6.41
CA LEU A 715 0.59 22.94 5.90
C LEU A 715 0.57 23.00 4.36
N THR A 716 1.23 22.07 3.69
CA THR A 716 1.25 22.01 2.21
C THR A 716 1.37 20.58 1.70
N GLY A 717 0.79 20.32 0.52
CA GLY A 717 0.89 19.06 -0.20
C GLY A 717 2.16 18.93 -1.04
N VAL A 718 3.19 19.76 -0.83
CA VAL A 718 4.41 19.77 -1.65
C VAL A 718 5.17 18.44 -1.66
N LEU A 719 4.98 17.57 -0.65
CA LEU A 719 5.75 16.34 -0.44
C LEU A 719 5.22 15.15 -1.27
N LYS A 720 5.61 15.11 -2.55
CA LYS A 720 5.22 14.12 -3.58
C LYS A 720 6.49 13.49 -4.18
N PRO A 721 6.40 12.54 -5.13
CA PRO A 721 7.57 12.15 -5.91
C PRO A 721 8.26 13.35 -6.58
N GLN A 722 9.59 13.32 -6.63
CA GLN A 722 10.46 14.39 -7.14
C GLN A 722 10.29 15.75 -6.45
N THR A 723 9.98 15.76 -5.15
CA THR A 723 10.00 17.00 -4.36
C THR A 723 11.43 17.47 -4.15
N THR A 724 11.70 18.74 -4.46
CA THR A 724 12.97 19.40 -4.13
C THR A 724 12.74 20.37 -2.98
N ILE A 725 13.50 20.24 -1.90
CA ILE A 725 13.52 21.17 -0.77
C ILE A 725 14.89 21.83 -0.70
N ARG A 726 14.91 23.16 -0.57
CA ARG A 726 16.11 23.96 -0.39
C ARG A 726 16.02 24.76 0.90
N ILE A 727 17.09 24.73 1.69
CA ILE A 727 17.25 25.52 2.91
C ILE A 727 18.50 26.38 2.71
N SER A 728 18.35 27.69 2.82
CA SER A 728 19.46 28.64 2.68
C SER A 728 19.65 29.39 3.99
N VAL A 729 20.90 29.41 4.46
CA VAL A 729 21.33 30.14 5.66
C VAL A 729 22.28 31.25 5.22
N ARG A 730 21.94 32.49 5.57
CA ARG A 730 22.75 33.69 5.34
C ARG A 730 22.93 34.43 6.65
N GLY A 731 24.13 34.34 7.24
CA GLY A 731 24.36 34.79 8.61
C GLY A 731 23.46 34.07 9.62
N GLY A 732 22.43 34.75 10.11
CA GLY A 732 21.40 34.19 11.00
C GLY A 732 20.03 33.98 10.34
N ASP A 733 19.85 34.41 9.10
CA ASP A 733 18.57 34.30 8.40
C ASP A 733 18.47 32.96 7.69
N VAL A 734 17.33 32.31 7.83
CA VAL A 734 17.00 31.02 7.20
C VAL A 734 15.84 31.22 6.25
N THR A 735 15.99 30.74 5.03
CA THR A 735 14.89 30.62 4.06
C THR A 735 14.74 29.19 3.61
N VAL A 736 13.51 28.71 3.52
CA VAL A 736 13.16 27.37 3.05
C VAL A 736 12.25 27.52 1.86
N SER A 737 12.56 26.83 0.78
CA SER A 737 11.69 26.69 -0.38
C SER A 737 11.50 25.22 -0.75
N GLY A 738 10.33 24.86 -1.25
CA GLY A 738 10.07 23.52 -1.75
C GLY A 738 9.12 23.52 -2.93
N THR A 739 9.39 22.65 -3.91
CA THR A 739 8.59 22.47 -5.12
C THR A 739 8.51 20.98 -5.48
N ASN A 740 7.55 20.62 -6.34
CA ASN A 740 7.40 19.27 -6.87
C ASN A 740 7.10 19.34 -8.38
N THR A 741 7.16 18.19 -9.07
CA THR A 741 6.91 18.12 -10.52
C THR A 741 5.46 17.76 -10.88
N ALA A 742 4.63 17.40 -9.90
CA ALA A 742 3.27 16.96 -10.13
C ALA A 742 2.26 18.12 -10.19
N ASP A 743 2.46 19.18 -9.42
CA ASP A 743 1.56 20.34 -9.37
C ASP A 743 2.23 21.64 -8.88
N THR A 744 1.42 22.64 -8.55
CA THR A 744 1.85 23.98 -8.14
C THR A 744 1.96 24.17 -6.62
N GLU A 745 1.83 23.12 -5.81
CA GLU A 745 2.03 23.22 -4.36
C GLU A 745 3.48 23.61 -4.04
N THR A 746 3.65 24.53 -3.09
CA THR A 746 4.97 25.04 -2.70
C THR A 746 5.10 25.16 -1.19
N LEU A 747 6.34 25.02 -0.71
CA LEU A 747 6.76 25.33 0.67
C LEU A 747 7.56 26.62 0.64
N ASN A 748 7.25 27.57 1.53
CA ASN A 748 7.99 28.81 1.72
C ASN A 748 7.97 29.17 3.21
N LEU A 749 9.09 28.98 3.90
CA LEU A 749 9.25 29.38 5.30
C LEU A 749 10.47 30.29 5.45
N THR A 750 10.39 31.21 6.41
CA THR A 750 11.55 31.99 6.84
C THR A 750 11.71 31.85 8.35
N GLY A 751 12.91 32.12 8.85
CA GLY A 751 13.18 32.11 10.28
C GLY A 751 14.54 32.68 10.58
N THR A 752 14.83 32.83 11.87
CA THR A 752 16.15 33.29 12.35
C THR A 752 16.74 32.27 13.31
N ILE A 753 18.05 32.10 13.24
CA ILE A 753 18.84 31.20 14.08
C ILE A 753 19.96 31.96 14.77
N ASP A 754 20.51 31.38 15.85
CA ASP A 754 21.75 31.90 16.43
C ASP A 754 22.90 31.50 15.49
N PRO A 755 23.69 32.46 14.96
CA PRO A 755 24.81 32.15 14.10
C PRO A 755 25.80 31.21 14.80
N ASN A 756 26.25 30.19 14.08
CA ASN A 756 27.19 29.20 14.58
C ASN A 756 28.11 28.71 13.45
N GLY A 757 29.20 28.06 13.81
CA GLY A 757 30.17 27.51 12.85
C GLY A 757 29.82 26.13 12.30
N TYR A 758 28.69 25.52 12.67
CA TYR A 758 28.40 24.14 12.29
C TYR A 758 28.23 24.02 10.78
N GLY A 759 29.01 23.11 10.17
CA GLY A 759 28.91 22.79 8.75
C GLY A 759 28.06 21.55 8.44
N GLY A 760 27.71 20.72 9.43
CA GLY A 760 27.03 19.45 9.15
C GLY A 760 25.57 19.59 8.71
N ALA A 761 25.08 18.53 8.09
CA ALA A 761 23.71 18.39 7.61
C ALA A 761 23.24 16.93 7.73
N GLY A 762 21.97 16.66 7.47
CA GLY A 762 21.49 15.29 7.44
C GLY A 762 20.00 15.14 7.20
N PHE A 763 19.55 13.90 7.14
CA PHE A 763 18.16 13.51 7.03
C PHE A 763 17.86 12.52 8.16
N TYR A 764 16.82 12.78 8.93
CA TYR A 764 16.28 11.84 9.91
C TYR A 764 14.85 11.47 9.53
N TRP A 765 14.50 10.20 9.70
CA TRP A 765 13.16 9.68 9.43
C TRP A 765 12.81 8.61 10.45
N THR A 766 11.64 8.75 11.05
CA THR A 766 11.09 7.75 11.98
C THR A 766 10.25 6.70 11.23
N ALA A 767 10.11 5.50 11.80
CA ALA A 767 9.17 4.51 11.30
C ALA A 767 7.71 5.06 11.16
N SER A 768 7.04 4.80 10.02
CA SER A 768 5.68 5.31 9.71
C SER A 768 4.61 4.20 9.64
N GLY A 769 4.65 3.21 10.53
CA GLY A 769 3.73 2.07 10.47
C GLY A 769 4.02 1.12 9.29
N PHE A 770 3.00 0.43 8.77
CA PHE A 770 3.16 -0.63 7.75
C PHE A 770 3.37 -0.13 6.30
N GLY A 771 3.44 1.18 6.07
CA GLY A 771 3.77 1.78 4.78
C GLY A 771 4.31 3.21 4.92
N GLY A 772 4.70 3.87 3.83
CA GLY A 772 5.17 5.26 3.87
C GLY A 772 6.67 5.33 4.16
N SER A 773 7.45 5.31 3.09
CA SER A 773 8.88 5.53 3.06
C SER A 773 9.20 6.71 2.14
N ALA A 774 10.44 7.18 2.23
CA ALA A 774 11.05 8.10 1.28
C ALA A 774 12.32 7.50 0.65
N VAL A 775 12.63 7.96 -0.55
CA VAL A 775 13.89 7.71 -1.24
C VAL A 775 14.58 9.06 -1.42
N LEU A 776 15.75 9.22 -0.81
CA LEU A 776 16.62 10.35 -1.09
C LEU A 776 17.25 10.14 -2.46
N ARG A 777 16.95 11.01 -3.42
CA ARG A 777 17.51 10.98 -4.78
C ARG A 777 18.73 11.87 -4.93
N ALA A 778 18.80 12.92 -4.12
CA ALA A 778 19.97 13.77 -3.97
C ALA A 778 19.97 14.40 -2.57
N PHE A 779 21.17 14.57 -2.00
CA PHE A 779 21.40 15.41 -0.84
C PHE A 779 22.69 16.17 -1.09
N GLU A 780 22.60 17.49 -1.14
CA GLU A 780 23.71 18.40 -1.38
C GLU A 780 23.81 19.46 -0.27
N VAL A 781 25.04 19.81 0.08
CA VAL A 781 25.40 20.94 0.95
C VAL A 781 26.38 21.83 0.20
N ASP A 782 26.03 23.09 -0.03
CA ASP A 782 26.87 24.08 -0.71
C ASP A 782 27.31 25.17 0.28
N TYR A 783 28.60 25.47 0.31
CA TYR A 783 29.22 26.51 1.15
C TYR A 783 29.74 27.70 0.34
N ARG A 784 29.50 27.72 -0.98
CA ARG A 784 29.93 28.84 -1.82
C ARG A 784 29.15 30.10 -1.44
N PRO A 785 29.80 31.28 -1.45
CA PRO A 785 29.09 32.54 -1.25
C PRO A 785 28.09 32.76 -2.40
N ASP A 786 26.97 33.40 -2.09
CA ASP A 786 25.86 33.66 -3.00
C ASP A 786 26.37 34.24 -4.35
N PRO A 787 26.00 33.67 -5.50
CA PRO A 787 26.42 34.17 -6.81
C PRO A 787 26.06 35.65 -7.04
N SER A 788 25.02 36.17 -6.39
CA SER A 788 24.58 37.57 -6.47
C SER A 788 25.47 38.55 -5.70
N THR A 789 26.43 38.05 -4.91
CA THR A 789 27.39 38.85 -4.13
C THR A 789 28.77 38.97 -4.80
N ARG A 790 28.92 38.50 -6.06
CA ARG A 790 30.15 38.62 -6.87
C ARG A 790 30.08 39.71 -7.94
#